data_AF-A0A2V9WNY5-F1
#
_entry.id   AF-A0A2V9WNY5-F1
#
_cell.length_a   1.000
_cell.length_b   1.000
_cell.length_c   1.000
_cell.angle_alpha   90.00
_cell.angle_beta   90.00
_cell.angle_gamma   90.00
#
_symmetry.space_group_name_H-M   'P 1'
#
loop_
_entity.id
_entity.type
_entity.pdbx_description
1 polymer ?
#
loop_
_entity_poly.entity_id
_entity_poly.type
_entity_poly.pdbx_seq_one_letter_code
_entity_poly.pdbx_strand_id
1 'polypeptide(L)'
;MEKLINSARVRVHRLVFPMDEVARSPRIVRFGMFEMDLQSGELHRNGVKVPLQGQPFQVCALLLEHSGEVVTREELRQHVWPKDTFVDFDQTLNTAITKIRLALGDDADNPRFVATLPRRGYRFIAPVEKPASRAPSPGAPKRRFERLRARWTLIGVGAALFALLSGIGIWWFARNRAEEPLPPVGVEPLAGLPGFESHPAFSPDGNQVAFALHGKDNSGIYTTTVGGEKALRLTSNSGDCCPRWSPDGRHVAFSRSAREGVDIYVIPSLGGTEHRLLPSPPEEHRIAKVPGWRFSGRCLDWSPNGKVVAFSDSQPDKIHAWISLLSVVDSTTGRLTSPSSQNLDYGPAFSPDGSSVAFVRGIVAGVVEDLYVVPTAGGAPKRLTFDNVWILGPPTWTPDGRDVVFSSMRGGLASLWRVSASGGAPRRVPGVGVIAAFPSISPKGNQLVYQQMDFKNNFWRLNLKDEKHRQGPPTLVISEKAQNPGRAQFSPDGKRIAFESDRLGYSEIWACNSDGSNCGQLTSLRGTAGAVRWSPDGRYIAFEFRPKEHSELYLLEIGGGAPRLLATLPGADNGGPNWSRDGKWIYFYSDRGGGPFQLWKMQLTGGPPVQITKNGGVFGAESADGRFLYYSKFDAPGIWKMPLNGGDEIHVLDQPPGEKWWNWALARNGIYFLGSSGRTGAMVRFFDFATGQATTISTTDRGPGNGLAITTDGRSILYHDNELAESSIMWVKNFR
;
A
#
# COMPACT_ATOMS: atom_id res chain seq x y z
N MET A 1 51.04 -34.00 -47.27
CA MET A 1 51.04 -34.33 -45.84
C MET A 1 49.79 -33.68 -45.25
N GLU A 2 48.70 -34.36 -44.91
CA GLU A 2 48.56 -35.53 -44.00
C GLU A 2 48.78 -35.16 -42.53
N LYS A 3 47.98 -35.61 -41.55
CA LYS A 3 46.76 -36.47 -41.51
C LYS A 3 45.91 -35.99 -40.30
N LEU A 4 44.56 -35.90 -40.37
CA LEU A 4 43.56 -36.93 -39.97
C LEU A 4 43.77 -37.48 -38.54
N ILE A 5 42.77 -37.66 -37.66
CA ILE A 5 41.29 -37.56 -37.67
C ILE A 5 40.86 -36.81 -36.37
N ASN A 6 39.63 -36.45 -35.97
CA ASN A 6 38.21 -36.67 -36.34
C ASN A 6 37.37 -35.45 -35.78
N SER A 7 36.04 -35.27 -35.83
CA SER A 7 34.88 -36.05 -36.32
C SER A 7 33.64 -35.16 -36.64
N ALA A 8 32.53 -35.80 -37.03
CA ALA A 8 31.12 -35.39 -36.91
C ALA A 8 30.73 -33.89 -36.98
N ARG A 9 30.33 -33.44 -38.19
CA ARG A 9 29.37 -32.34 -38.36
C ARG A 9 27.95 -32.81 -37.98
N VAL A 10 27.17 -31.97 -37.30
CA VAL A 10 25.71 -32.17 -37.11
C VAL A 10 24.93 -31.08 -37.86
N ARG A 11 23.78 -31.44 -38.45
CA ARG A 11 22.90 -30.52 -39.20
C ARG A 11 22.10 -29.63 -38.25
N VAL A 12 21.92 -28.36 -38.61
CA VAL A 12 20.92 -27.49 -37.98
C VAL A 12 19.52 -27.93 -38.42
N HIS A 13 18.84 -28.73 -37.61
CA HIS A 13 17.44 -29.09 -37.83
C HIS A 13 16.50 -28.03 -37.25
N ARG A 14 15.87 -27.26 -38.14
CA ARG A 14 14.78 -26.34 -37.85
C ARG A 14 13.51 -27.15 -37.56
N LEU A 15 13.26 -27.49 -36.29
CA LEU A 15 12.07 -28.22 -35.88
C LEU A 15 10.85 -27.29 -35.77
N VAL A 16 10.02 -27.32 -36.81
CA VAL A 16 8.64 -26.83 -36.80
C VAL A 16 7.74 -27.96 -36.31
N PHE A 17 6.74 -27.66 -35.48
CA PHE A 17 5.72 -28.65 -35.10
C PHE A 17 4.85 -29.02 -36.32
N PRO A 18 4.77 -30.30 -36.73
CA PRO A 18 3.81 -30.74 -37.71
C PRO A 18 2.51 -31.17 -36.99
N MET A 19 1.49 -30.33 -37.06
CA MET A 19 0.10 -30.79 -36.90
C MET A 19 -0.57 -30.77 -38.28
N ASP A 20 -0.70 -31.96 -38.89
CA ASP A 20 -1.92 -32.38 -39.60
C ASP A 20 -1.78 -33.80 -40.16
N GLU A 21 -2.24 -34.80 -39.39
CA GLU A 21 -2.95 -35.96 -39.97
C GLU A 21 -3.91 -36.55 -38.92
N VAL A 22 -5.12 -36.95 -39.34
CA VAL A 22 -6.25 -37.19 -38.41
C VAL A 22 -6.54 -38.68 -38.21
N ALA A 23 -6.11 -39.25 -37.09
CA ALA A 23 -6.39 -40.65 -36.72
C ALA A 23 -6.61 -40.90 -35.21
N ARG A 24 -7.56 -40.17 -34.60
CA ARG A 24 -8.30 -40.51 -33.35
C ARG A 24 -7.55 -41.23 -32.21
N SER A 25 -7.11 -40.44 -31.23
CA SER A 25 -7.15 -40.82 -29.80
C SER A 25 -7.92 -39.74 -29.02
N PRO A 26 -8.83 -40.09 -28.09
CA PRO A 26 -9.54 -39.11 -27.26
C PRO A 26 -8.60 -38.28 -26.38
N ARG A 27 -8.86 -36.98 -26.30
CA ARG A 27 -8.10 -35.99 -25.49
C ARG A 27 -8.56 -35.91 -24.02
N ILE A 28 -9.52 -36.76 -23.64
CA ILE A 28 -10.05 -36.88 -22.28
C ILE A 28 -9.45 -38.14 -21.66
N VAL A 29 -8.70 -37.96 -20.57
CA VAL A 29 -8.14 -39.05 -19.76
C VAL A 29 -9.11 -39.36 -18.62
N ARG A 30 -9.49 -40.63 -18.46
CA ARG A 30 -10.41 -41.09 -17.42
C ARG A 30 -9.70 -41.91 -16.35
N PHE A 31 -9.98 -41.64 -15.08
CA PHE A 31 -9.41 -42.38 -13.96
C PHE A 31 -10.34 -42.34 -12.73
N GLY A 32 -10.77 -43.51 -12.26
CA GLY A 32 -11.74 -43.62 -11.17
C GLY A 32 -13.05 -42.88 -11.47
N MET A 33 -13.28 -41.77 -10.77
CA MET A 33 -14.48 -40.91 -10.92
C MET A 33 -14.19 -39.56 -11.58
N PHE A 34 -13.01 -39.41 -12.20
CA PHE A 34 -12.51 -38.17 -12.79
C PHE A 34 -12.32 -38.29 -14.31
N GLU A 35 -12.60 -37.19 -15.01
CA GLU A 35 -12.32 -36.98 -16.42
C GLU A 35 -11.45 -35.72 -16.55
N MET A 36 -10.33 -35.80 -17.25
CA MET A 36 -9.40 -34.68 -17.44
C MET A 36 -9.22 -34.41 -18.93
N ASP A 37 -9.69 -33.26 -19.40
CA ASP A 37 -9.56 -32.83 -20.79
C ASP A 37 -8.26 -32.04 -20.96
N LEU A 38 -7.30 -32.67 -21.63
CA LEU A 38 -5.97 -32.13 -21.89
C LEU A 38 -5.97 -30.96 -22.89
N GLN A 39 -7.09 -30.72 -23.60
CA GLN A 39 -7.24 -29.61 -24.54
C GLN A 39 -7.91 -28.37 -23.92
N SER A 40 -8.97 -28.54 -23.12
CA SER A 40 -9.61 -27.39 -22.46
C SER A 40 -8.92 -26.95 -21.16
N GLY A 41 -8.04 -27.79 -20.59
CA GLY A 41 -7.36 -27.49 -19.33
C GLY A 41 -8.28 -27.67 -18.12
N GLU A 42 -9.22 -28.63 -18.20
CA GLU A 42 -10.24 -28.85 -17.18
C GLU A 42 -10.18 -30.26 -16.58
N LEU A 43 -10.37 -30.33 -15.26
CA LEU A 43 -10.63 -31.56 -14.52
C LEU A 43 -12.10 -31.57 -14.10
N HIS A 44 -12.78 -32.68 -14.35
CA HIS A 44 -14.18 -32.93 -14.01
C HIS A 44 -14.28 -34.15 -13.10
N ARG A 45 -15.27 -34.17 -12.20
CA ARG A 45 -15.58 -35.28 -11.29
C ARG A 45 -17.07 -35.57 -11.40
N ASN A 46 -17.43 -36.76 -11.90
CA ASN A 46 -18.82 -37.08 -12.27
C ASN A 46 -19.50 -35.99 -13.16
N GLY A 47 -18.75 -35.37 -14.08
CA GLY A 47 -19.24 -34.29 -14.94
C GLY A 47 -19.36 -32.90 -14.28
N VAL A 48 -18.93 -32.74 -13.02
CA VAL A 48 -18.83 -31.44 -12.33
C VAL A 48 -17.39 -30.96 -12.34
N LYS A 49 -17.14 -29.75 -12.84
CA LYS A 49 -15.80 -29.15 -12.92
C LYS A 49 -15.16 -28.96 -11.54
N VAL A 50 -13.93 -29.43 -11.39
CA VAL A 50 -13.09 -29.34 -10.19
C VAL A 50 -12.01 -28.26 -10.39
N PRO A 51 -11.71 -27.41 -9.39
CA PRO A 51 -10.71 -26.36 -9.52
C PRO A 51 -9.26 -26.90 -9.47
N LEU A 52 -8.74 -27.32 -10.63
CA LEU A 52 -7.33 -27.61 -10.85
C LEU A 52 -6.86 -26.92 -12.15
N GLN A 53 -5.99 -25.91 -12.04
CA GLN A 53 -5.51 -25.09 -13.17
C GLN A 53 -4.05 -24.64 -12.98
N GLY A 54 -3.38 -24.25 -14.07
CA GLY A 54 -1.99 -23.80 -14.06
C GLY A 54 -0.98 -24.93 -13.82
N GLN A 55 0.14 -24.64 -13.16
CA GLN A 55 1.19 -25.62 -12.85
C GLN A 55 0.66 -26.91 -12.17
N PRO A 56 -0.27 -26.87 -11.19
CA PRO A 56 -0.90 -28.09 -10.66
C PRO A 56 -1.61 -28.95 -11.72
N PHE A 57 -2.25 -28.35 -12.72
CA PHE A 57 -2.87 -29.10 -13.82
C PHE A 57 -1.80 -29.75 -14.72
N GLN A 58 -0.75 -29.00 -15.05
CA GLN A 58 0.36 -29.48 -15.89
C GLN A 58 1.14 -30.64 -15.23
N VAL A 59 1.42 -30.53 -13.92
CA VAL A 59 2.01 -31.63 -13.13
C VAL A 59 1.09 -32.86 -13.13
N CYS A 60 -0.23 -32.69 -12.96
CA CYS A 60 -1.17 -33.81 -12.98
C CYS A 60 -1.28 -34.47 -14.36
N ALA A 61 -1.23 -33.68 -15.44
CA ALA A 61 -1.28 -34.17 -16.82
C ALA A 61 -0.06 -35.04 -17.13
N LEU A 62 1.15 -34.58 -16.80
CA LEU A 62 2.38 -35.34 -17.01
C LEU A 62 2.41 -36.64 -16.19
N LEU A 63 1.89 -36.61 -14.95
CA LEU A 63 1.74 -37.80 -14.10
C LEU A 63 0.74 -38.82 -14.66
N LEU A 64 -0.31 -38.37 -15.36
CA LEU A 64 -1.30 -39.24 -16.02
C LEU A 64 -0.81 -39.82 -17.35
N GLU A 65 -0.03 -39.05 -18.10
CA GLU A 65 0.66 -39.52 -19.32
C GLU A 65 1.61 -40.68 -18.99
N HIS A 66 2.42 -40.48 -17.94
CA HIS A 66 3.32 -41.47 -17.33
C HIS A 66 2.67 -42.31 -16.20
N SER A 67 1.37 -42.61 -16.32
CA SER A 67 0.65 -43.34 -15.27
C SER A 67 1.27 -44.71 -14.95
N GLY A 68 1.57 -44.96 -13.68
CA GLY A 68 2.28 -46.15 -13.18
C GLY A 68 3.81 -45.97 -13.08
N GLU A 69 4.40 -45.04 -13.81
CA GLU A 69 5.84 -44.77 -13.82
C GLU A 69 6.24 -43.78 -12.69
N VAL A 70 7.54 -43.54 -12.49
CA VAL A 70 8.01 -42.53 -11.53
C VAL A 70 8.49 -41.33 -12.34
N VAL A 71 7.71 -40.25 -12.37
CA VAL A 71 8.18 -38.98 -12.94
C VAL A 71 9.06 -38.32 -11.88
N THR A 72 10.33 -38.09 -12.22
CA THR A 72 11.30 -37.51 -11.31
C THR A 72 11.06 -36.03 -11.09
N ARG A 73 11.62 -35.49 -10.00
CA ARG A 73 11.62 -34.05 -9.75
C ARG A 73 12.28 -33.26 -10.89
N GLU A 74 13.30 -33.81 -11.55
CA GLU A 74 13.99 -33.11 -12.64
C GLU A 74 13.17 -33.08 -13.94
N GLU A 75 12.49 -34.17 -14.29
CA GLU A 75 11.58 -34.19 -15.44
C GLU A 75 10.40 -33.23 -15.23
N LEU A 76 9.82 -33.21 -14.02
CA LEU A 76 8.80 -32.24 -13.63
C LEU A 76 9.30 -30.79 -13.74
N ARG A 77 10.55 -30.52 -13.31
CA ARG A 77 11.18 -29.21 -13.46
C ARG A 77 11.25 -28.79 -14.93
N GLN A 78 11.82 -29.64 -15.78
CA GLN A 78 12.07 -29.32 -17.18
C GLN A 78 10.80 -29.17 -18.03
N HIS A 79 9.70 -29.85 -17.70
CA HIS A 79 8.44 -29.79 -18.46
C HIS A 79 7.46 -28.72 -17.99
N VAL A 80 7.47 -28.34 -16.69
CA VAL A 80 6.46 -27.43 -16.12
C VAL A 80 7.05 -26.05 -15.74
N TRP A 81 8.37 -25.92 -15.59
CA TRP A 81 9.05 -24.64 -15.34
C TRP A 81 10.06 -24.32 -16.46
N PRO A 82 9.84 -23.28 -17.28
CA PRO A 82 10.83 -22.80 -18.24
C PRO A 82 12.18 -22.49 -17.60
N LYS A 83 13.28 -22.63 -18.36
CA LYS A 83 14.66 -22.56 -17.85
C LYS A 83 15.02 -21.25 -17.13
N ASP A 84 14.29 -20.17 -17.41
CA ASP A 84 14.53 -18.83 -16.85
C ASP A 84 13.66 -18.53 -15.61
N THR A 85 12.99 -19.53 -15.04
CA THR A 85 12.04 -19.36 -13.92
C THR A 85 12.71 -19.43 -12.54
N PHE A 86 13.04 -18.28 -11.96
CA PHE A 86 13.60 -18.18 -10.61
C PHE A 86 12.51 -18.27 -9.52
N VAL A 87 12.28 -19.48 -9.00
CA VAL A 87 11.41 -19.76 -7.84
C VAL A 87 12.03 -20.84 -6.95
N ASP A 88 11.59 -20.95 -5.69
CA ASP A 88 11.85 -22.16 -4.90
C ASP A 88 11.09 -23.33 -5.55
N PHE A 89 11.84 -24.18 -6.23
CA PHE A 89 11.30 -25.30 -6.99
C PHE A 89 10.68 -26.37 -6.09
N ASP A 90 11.30 -26.69 -4.95
CA ASP A 90 10.77 -27.72 -4.05
C ASP A 90 9.50 -27.22 -3.35
N GLN A 91 9.47 -25.96 -2.91
CA GLN A 91 8.26 -25.37 -2.30
C GLN A 91 7.11 -25.27 -3.31
N THR A 92 7.39 -24.85 -4.56
CA THR A 92 6.35 -24.74 -5.60
C THR A 92 5.86 -26.11 -6.08
N LEU A 93 6.73 -27.10 -6.27
CA LEU A 93 6.34 -28.48 -6.62
C LEU A 93 5.52 -29.13 -5.49
N ASN A 94 5.95 -29.00 -4.24
CA ASN A 94 5.17 -29.50 -3.10
C ASN A 94 3.79 -28.85 -3.04
N THR A 95 3.71 -27.52 -3.27
CA THR A 95 2.43 -26.79 -3.35
C THR A 95 1.54 -27.28 -4.50
N ALA A 96 2.11 -27.63 -5.65
CA ALA A 96 1.38 -28.19 -6.77
C ALA A 96 0.79 -29.58 -6.44
N ILE A 97 1.60 -30.47 -5.84
CA ILE A 97 1.15 -31.81 -5.43
C ILE A 97 0.05 -31.72 -4.35
N THR A 98 0.16 -30.81 -3.38
CA THR A 98 -0.90 -30.57 -2.38
C THR A 98 -2.21 -30.12 -3.03
N LYS A 99 -2.16 -29.26 -4.07
CA LYS A 99 -3.35 -28.85 -4.82
C LYS A 99 -3.96 -29.99 -5.64
N ILE A 100 -3.15 -30.85 -6.24
CA ILE A 100 -3.62 -32.06 -6.93
C ILE A 100 -4.33 -33.00 -5.94
N ARG A 101 -3.72 -33.26 -4.78
CA ARG A 101 -4.32 -34.11 -3.74
C ARG A 101 -5.66 -33.55 -3.24
N LEU A 102 -5.73 -32.25 -2.97
CA LEU A 102 -6.97 -31.59 -2.59
C LEU A 102 -8.07 -31.70 -3.66
N ALA A 103 -7.72 -31.55 -4.94
CA ALA A 103 -8.66 -31.66 -6.06
C ALA A 103 -9.17 -33.10 -6.26
N LEU A 104 -8.31 -34.11 -6.04
CA LEU A 104 -8.65 -35.53 -6.20
C LEU A 104 -9.30 -36.15 -4.95
N GLY A 105 -9.23 -35.50 -3.79
CA GLY A 105 -9.60 -36.09 -2.50
C GLY A 105 -8.63 -37.21 -2.09
N ASP A 106 -7.34 -37.00 -2.39
CA ASP A 106 -6.24 -37.94 -2.20
C ASP A 106 -5.44 -37.60 -0.93
N ASP A 107 -4.91 -38.62 -0.25
CA ASP A 107 -4.16 -38.46 0.99
C ASP A 107 -2.64 -38.57 0.78
N ALA A 108 -1.85 -38.02 1.70
CA ALA A 108 -0.39 -38.03 1.60
C ALA A 108 0.25 -39.30 2.18
N ASP A 109 -0.34 -39.87 3.24
CA ASP A 109 0.17 -41.03 3.98
C ASP A 109 -0.52 -42.32 3.53
N ASN A 110 -1.75 -42.23 3.01
CA ASN A 110 -2.50 -43.32 2.38
C ASN A 110 -2.95 -42.95 0.94
N PRO A 111 -2.00 -42.76 0.00
CA PRO A 111 -2.32 -42.29 -1.35
C PRO A 111 -3.12 -43.31 -2.17
N ARG A 112 -4.10 -42.80 -2.89
CA ARG A 112 -4.96 -43.51 -3.85
C ARG A 112 -4.70 -43.08 -5.30
N PHE A 113 -4.25 -41.85 -5.51
CA PHE A 113 -3.98 -41.29 -6.84
C PHE A 113 -2.51 -40.94 -7.07
N VAL A 114 -1.85 -40.21 -6.16
CA VAL A 114 -0.47 -39.73 -6.33
C VAL A 114 0.41 -40.17 -5.16
N ALA A 115 1.28 -41.16 -5.41
CA ALA A 115 2.28 -41.61 -4.44
C ALA A 115 3.53 -40.71 -4.46
N THR A 116 4.00 -40.29 -3.28
CA THR A 116 5.32 -39.64 -3.11
C THR A 116 6.41 -40.70 -3.03
N LEU A 117 7.48 -40.57 -3.81
CA LEU A 117 8.71 -41.36 -3.64
C LEU A 117 9.83 -40.46 -3.09
N PRO A 118 10.19 -40.57 -1.79
CA PRO A 118 11.18 -39.70 -1.15
C PRO A 118 12.48 -39.58 -1.95
N ARG A 119 12.93 -38.34 -2.16
CA ARG A 119 14.14 -37.97 -2.93
C ARG A 119 14.17 -38.43 -4.41
N ARG A 120 13.07 -38.98 -4.95
CA ARG A 120 12.99 -39.43 -6.36
C ARG A 120 12.00 -38.63 -7.18
N GLY A 121 10.75 -38.53 -6.73
CA GLY A 121 9.68 -37.90 -7.51
C GLY A 121 8.29 -38.37 -7.10
N TYR A 122 7.37 -38.42 -8.05
CA TYR A 122 5.97 -38.78 -7.84
C TYR A 122 5.52 -39.83 -8.86
N ARG A 123 4.53 -40.65 -8.48
CA ARG A 123 3.93 -41.67 -9.34
C ARG A 123 2.42 -41.56 -9.28
N PHE A 124 1.76 -41.56 -10.43
CA PHE A 124 0.33 -41.80 -10.49
C PHE A 124 0.03 -43.30 -10.34
N ILE A 125 -0.85 -43.67 -9.42
CA ILE A 125 -1.10 -45.06 -9.01
C ILE A 125 -2.53 -45.56 -9.28
N ALA A 126 -3.48 -44.66 -9.56
CA ALA A 126 -4.85 -45.08 -9.90
C ALA A 126 -4.92 -45.58 -11.35
N PRO A 127 -5.77 -46.58 -11.67
CA PRO A 127 -5.96 -47.04 -13.05
C PRO A 127 -6.48 -45.92 -13.97
N VAL A 128 -5.85 -45.80 -15.14
CA VAL A 128 -6.22 -44.86 -16.20
C VAL A 128 -6.80 -45.63 -17.38
N GLU A 129 -8.03 -45.29 -17.79
CA GLU A 129 -8.68 -45.90 -18.96
C GLU A 129 -8.09 -45.31 -20.25
N LYS A 130 -7.28 -46.10 -20.96
CA LYS A 130 -6.86 -45.78 -22.34
C LYS A 130 -7.90 -46.36 -23.32
N PRO A 131 -8.70 -45.53 -24.02
CA PRO A 131 -9.82 -46.00 -24.84
C PRO A 131 -9.35 -46.73 -26.11
N ALA A 132 -9.94 -47.88 -26.40
CA ALA A 132 -9.53 -48.75 -27.50
C ALA A 132 -9.92 -48.20 -28.89
N SER A 133 -8.94 -48.16 -29.80
CA SER A 133 -9.19 -47.88 -31.23
C SER A 133 -9.90 -49.07 -31.89
N ARG A 134 -10.92 -48.79 -32.71
CA ARG A 134 -11.75 -49.81 -33.39
C ARG A 134 -11.70 -49.63 -34.90
N ALA A 135 -11.09 -50.59 -35.59
CA ALA A 135 -10.94 -50.57 -37.05
C ALA A 135 -12.26 -50.86 -37.79
N PRO A 136 -12.49 -50.27 -38.98
CA PRO A 136 -13.60 -50.60 -39.86
C PRO A 136 -13.27 -51.76 -40.82
N SER A 137 -14.30 -52.51 -41.23
CA SER A 137 -14.20 -53.55 -42.29
C SER A 137 -15.11 -53.20 -43.49
N PRO A 138 -14.81 -53.66 -44.71
CA PRO A 138 -15.46 -53.18 -45.95
C PRO A 138 -16.58 -54.11 -46.48
N GLY A 139 -17.52 -53.55 -47.25
CA GLY A 139 -18.52 -54.32 -48.02
C GLY A 139 -19.66 -53.47 -48.61
N ALA A 140 -20.12 -53.82 -49.81
CA ALA A 140 -21.24 -53.20 -50.56
C ALA A 140 -22.12 -54.36 -51.16
N PRO A 141 -23.12 -54.20 -52.08
CA PRO A 141 -23.60 -52.99 -52.80
C PRO A 141 -25.11 -52.85 -53.16
N LYS A 142 -25.51 -51.63 -53.59
CA LYS A 142 -26.47 -51.26 -54.68
C LYS A 142 -27.88 -51.90 -54.81
N ARG A 143 -28.91 -51.03 -54.80
CA ARG A 143 -29.80 -50.64 -55.95
C ARG A 143 -30.57 -49.36 -55.52
N ARG A 144 -30.79 -48.26 -56.27
CA ARG A 144 -30.98 -47.87 -57.71
C ARG A 144 -32.46 -47.56 -57.97
N PHE A 145 -32.71 -46.55 -58.83
CA PHE A 145 -33.94 -45.75 -58.98
C PHE A 145 -34.09 -44.69 -57.85
N GLU A 146 -34.43 -43.41 -58.10
CA GLU A 146 -34.78 -42.74 -59.37
C GLU A 146 -33.92 -41.48 -59.68
N ARG A 147 -34.27 -40.65 -60.68
CA ARG A 147 -33.32 -39.74 -61.36
C ARG A 147 -33.87 -38.34 -61.69
N LEU A 148 -32.95 -37.36 -61.72
CA LEU A 148 -32.98 -36.14 -62.56
C LEU A 148 -34.10 -35.10 -62.31
N ARG A 149 -34.07 -34.44 -61.14
CA ARG A 149 -34.52 -33.03 -61.01
C ARG A 149 -33.66 -32.17 -60.05
N ALA A 150 -33.13 -32.76 -58.97
CA ALA A 150 -32.44 -32.03 -57.89
C ALA A 150 -31.00 -31.51 -58.18
N ARG A 151 -30.55 -31.42 -59.45
CA ARG A 151 -29.12 -31.23 -59.77
C ARG A 151 -28.62 -29.77 -59.79
N TRP A 152 -29.52 -28.78 -59.83
CA TRP A 152 -29.16 -27.36 -59.81
C TRP A 152 -29.30 -26.73 -58.41
N THR A 153 -30.33 -27.11 -57.64
CA THR A 153 -30.51 -26.68 -56.25
C THR A 153 -29.34 -27.10 -55.36
N LEU A 154 -28.81 -28.31 -55.54
CA LEU A 154 -27.63 -28.79 -54.81
C LEU A 154 -26.36 -27.96 -55.05
N ILE A 155 -26.20 -27.35 -56.24
CA ILE A 155 -25.04 -26.49 -56.55
C ILE A 155 -25.22 -25.12 -55.89
N GLY A 156 -26.42 -24.53 -55.98
CA GLY A 156 -26.73 -23.26 -55.31
C GLY A 156 -26.62 -23.35 -53.78
N VAL A 157 -27.17 -24.42 -53.19
CA VAL A 157 -27.04 -24.70 -51.74
C VAL A 157 -25.59 -24.97 -51.36
N GLY A 158 -24.83 -25.70 -52.18
CA GLY A 158 -23.40 -25.95 -51.95
C GLY A 158 -22.56 -24.66 -51.97
N ALA A 159 -22.80 -23.77 -52.94
CA ALA A 159 -22.13 -22.47 -53.00
C ALA A 159 -22.50 -21.55 -51.83
N ALA A 160 -23.78 -21.52 -51.44
CA ALA A 160 -24.24 -20.77 -50.27
C ALA A 160 -23.64 -21.32 -48.96
N LEU A 161 -23.57 -22.64 -48.78
CA LEU A 161 -22.89 -23.28 -47.65
C LEU A 161 -21.39 -22.98 -47.66
N PHE A 162 -20.72 -23.01 -48.81
CA PHE A 162 -19.29 -22.69 -48.90
C PHE A 162 -19.00 -21.22 -48.57
N ALA A 163 -19.84 -20.30 -49.03
CA ALA A 163 -19.76 -18.88 -48.68
C ALA A 163 -20.06 -18.64 -47.19
N LEU A 164 -21.06 -19.33 -46.62
CA LEU A 164 -21.39 -19.25 -45.19
C LEU A 164 -20.27 -19.83 -44.32
N LEU A 165 -19.72 -21.00 -44.67
CA LEU A 165 -18.60 -21.64 -43.97
C LEU A 165 -17.31 -20.84 -44.12
N SER A 166 -17.09 -20.17 -45.26
CA SER A 166 -15.99 -19.24 -45.46
C SER A 166 -16.18 -17.96 -44.64
N GLY A 167 -17.40 -17.41 -44.56
CA GLY A 167 -17.73 -16.27 -43.70
C GLY A 167 -17.57 -16.58 -42.22
N ILE A 168 -18.05 -17.75 -41.77
CA ILE A 168 -17.85 -18.27 -40.41
C ILE A 168 -16.36 -18.54 -40.17
N GLY A 169 -15.63 -19.09 -41.14
CA GLY A 169 -14.20 -19.35 -41.05
C GLY A 169 -13.37 -18.07 -40.95
N ILE A 170 -13.68 -17.05 -41.75
CA ILE A 170 -13.04 -15.72 -41.70
C ILE A 170 -13.39 -15.00 -40.39
N TRP A 171 -14.65 -15.06 -39.93
CA TRP A 171 -15.07 -14.50 -38.65
C TRP A 171 -14.39 -15.21 -37.46
N TRP A 172 -14.31 -16.54 -37.51
CA TRP A 172 -13.60 -17.35 -36.52
C TRP A 172 -12.09 -17.07 -36.56
N PHE A 173 -11.47 -16.94 -37.73
CA PHE A 173 -10.04 -16.62 -37.84
C PHE A 173 -9.73 -15.15 -37.48
N ALA A 174 -10.68 -14.23 -37.65
CA ALA A 174 -10.56 -12.86 -37.16
C ALA A 174 -10.74 -12.76 -35.64
N ARG A 175 -11.60 -13.60 -35.05
CA ARG A 175 -11.89 -13.66 -33.60
C ARG A 175 -10.91 -14.54 -32.82
N ASN A 176 -10.32 -15.54 -33.47
CA ASN A 176 -9.33 -16.47 -32.96
C ASN A 176 -7.94 -16.25 -33.60
N ARG A 177 -7.70 -15.07 -34.19
CA ARG A 177 -6.35 -14.52 -34.20
C ARG A 177 -5.94 -14.47 -32.73
N ALA A 178 -4.92 -15.24 -32.37
CA ALA A 178 -4.29 -15.04 -31.08
C ALA A 178 -3.83 -13.59 -31.03
N GLU A 179 -4.32 -12.82 -30.06
CA GLU A 179 -3.68 -11.57 -29.70
C GLU A 179 -2.22 -11.91 -29.41
N GLU A 180 -1.26 -11.23 -30.07
CA GLU A 180 0.15 -11.45 -29.77
C GLU A 180 0.33 -11.25 -28.26
N PRO A 181 0.99 -12.21 -27.55
CA PRO A 181 0.95 -12.27 -26.10
C PRO A 181 1.45 -10.95 -25.51
N LEU A 182 0.47 -10.14 -25.07
CA LEU A 182 0.65 -8.69 -24.98
C LEU A 182 1.83 -8.37 -24.06
N PRO A 183 2.77 -7.50 -24.49
CA PRO A 183 4.07 -7.36 -23.86
C PRO A 183 3.91 -7.07 -22.35
N PRO A 184 4.79 -7.65 -21.51
CA PRO A 184 4.64 -7.55 -20.06
C PRO A 184 4.68 -6.09 -19.60
N VAL A 185 4.05 -5.85 -18.44
CA VAL A 185 4.14 -4.56 -17.75
C VAL A 185 5.57 -4.39 -17.25
N GLY A 186 6.35 -3.56 -17.94
CA GLY A 186 7.72 -3.23 -17.57
C GLY A 186 7.72 -2.10 -16.55
N VAL A 187 8.51 -2.22 -15.48
CA VAL A 187 8.62 -1.20 -14.44
C VAL A 187 10.09 -0.90 -14.19
N GLU A 188 10.48 0.37 -14.33
CA GLU A 188 11.87 0.83 -14.22
C GLU A 188 11.94 2.25 -13.63
N PRO A 189 13.04 2.66 -12.99
CA PRO A 189 13.23 4.05 -12.57
C PRO A 189 13.24 5.00 -13.77
N LEU A 190 12.49 6.08 -13.69
CA LEU A 190 12.44 7.15 -14.69
C LEU A 190 13.61 8.13 -14.54
N ALA A 191 13.96 8.42 -13.29
CA ALA A 191 15.04 9.30 -12.88
C ALA A 191 15.75 8.69 -11.66
N GLY A 192 16.94 9.21 -11.38
CA GLY A 192 17.79 8.79 -10.27
C GLY A 192 18.52 9.98 -9.66
N LEU A 193 17.82 11.08 -9.42
CA LEU A 193 18.41 12.27 -8.81
C LEU A 193 18.57 12.06 -7.28
N PRO A 194 19.69 12.50 -6.69
CA PRO A 194 19.90 12.37 -5.24
C PRO A 194 18.95 13.28 -4.46
N GLY A 195 17.97 12.67 -3.78
CA GLY A 195 16.97 13.35 -2.96
C GLY A 195 15.68 12.53 -2.86
N PHE A 196 14.58 13.20 -2.50
CA PHE A 196 13.24 12.64 -2.46
C PHE A 196 12.45 13.17 -3.68
N GLU A 197 12.41 12.38 -4.76
CA GLU A 197 11.61 12.66 -5.97
C GLU A 197 10.13 12.40 -5.70
N SER A 198 9.24 13.37 -5.95
CA SER A 198 7.83 13.27 -5.58
C SER A 198 6.86 13.91 -6.58
N HIS A 199 5.57 13.55 -6.46
CA HIS A 199 4.45 14.14 -7.22
C HIS A 199 4.66 14.18 -8.75
N PRO A 200 4.95 13.05 -9.43
CA PRO A 200 5.14 13.05 -10.87
C PRO A 200 3.87 13.43 -11.64
N ALA A 201 4.05 14.02 -12.82
CA ALA A 201 2.99 14.43 -13.74
C ALA A 201 3.46 14.32 -15.19
N PHE A 202 2.80 13.49 -16.01
CA PHE A 202 3.04 13.46 -17.46
C PHE A 202 2.69 14.80 -18.14
N SER A 203 3.43 15.12 -19.19
CA SER A 203 3.04 16.14 -20.17
C SER A 203 1.83 15.69 -21.01
N PRO A 204 1.08 16.61 -21.65
CA PRO A 204 -0.06 16.25 -22.51
C PRO A 204 0.34 15.37 -23.70
N ASP A 205 1.57 15.52 -24.19
CA ASP A 205 2.14 14.68 -25.24
C ASP A 205 2.73 13.36 -24.72
N GLY A 206 2.71 13.10 -23.41
CA GLY A 206 3.19 11.85 -22.81
C GLY A 206 4.69 11.57 -22.98
N ASN A 207 5.48 12.52 -23.46
CA ASN A 207 6.91 12.37 -23.74
C ASN A 207 7.81 12.90 -22.61
N GLN A 208 7.26 13.66 -21.66
CA GLN A 208 7.96 14.27 -20.54
C GLN A 208 7.20 14.05 -19.23
N VAL A 209 7.90 14.20 -18.11
CA VAL A 209 7.35 14.15 -16.76
C VAL A 209 7.90 15.32 -15.95
N ALA A 210 7.00 16.07 -15.31
CA ALA A 210 7.35 17.07 -14.29
C ALA A 210 7.27 16.44 -12.90
N PHE A 211 8.12 16.84 -11.97
CA PHE A 211 8.15 16.34 -10.60
C PHE A 211 8.77 17.35 -9.63
N ALA A 212 8.52 17.16 -8.33
CA ALA A 212 9.12 17.95 -7.26
C ALA A 212 10.25 17.16 -6.60
N LEU A 213 11.47 17.69 -6.63
CA LEU A 213 12.62 17.15 -5.92
C LEU A 213 12.77 17.87 -4.58
N HIS A 214 12.92 17.11 -3.50
CA HIS A 214 13.26 17.64 -2.18
C HIS A 214 14.65 17.13 -1.77
N GLY A 215 15.57 18.07 -1.60
CA GLY A 215 16.97 17.80 -1.25
C GLY A 215 17.72 19.08 -0.88
N LYS A 216 18.86 18.95 -0.18
CA LYS A 216 19.48 20.02 0.62
C LYS A 216 19.65 21.34 -0.15
N ASP A 217 20.26 21.28 -1.33
CA ASP A 217 20.63 22.45 -2.15
C ASP A 217 19.99 22.37 -3.57
N ASN A 218 19.37 21.24 -3.90
CA ASN A 218 18.75 20.90 -5.18
C ASN A 218 17.22 20.86 -5.16
N SER A 219 16.55 21.36 -4.11
CA SER A 219 15.07 21.36 -4.07
C SER A 219 14.42 22.23 -5.15
N GLY A 220 13.27 21.80 -5.69
CA GLY A 220 12.45 22.56 -6.62
C GLY A 220 11.68 21.67 -7.60
N ILE A 221 11.02 22.29 -8.60
CA ILE A 221 10.37 21.57 -9.69
C ILE A 221 11.39 21.24 -10.78
N TYR A 222 11.31 20.02 -11.31
CA TYR A 222 12.11 19.48 -12.39
C TYR A 222 11.23 18.90 -13.52
N THR A 223 11.77 18.83 -14.73
CA THR A 223 11.21 18.07 -15.86
C THR A 223 12.25 17.11 -16.43
N THR A 224 11.83 15.93 -16.89
CA THR A 224 12.68 14.98 -17.63
C THR A 224 11.93 14.39 -18.81
N THR A 225 12.65 13.92 -19.84
CA THR A 225 12.07 13.12 -20.93
C THR A 225 11.87 11.67 -20.48
N VAL A 226 10.84 11.02 -21.03
CA VAL A 226 10.51 9.64 -20.71
C VAL A 226 11.61 8.70 -21.25
N GLY A 227 12.31 8.02 -20.33
CA GLY A 227 13.50 7.21 -20.63
C GLY A 227 14.79 8.03 -20.90
N GLY A 228 14.83 9.31 -20.51
CA GLY A 228 16.00 10.18 -20.70
C GLY A 228 16.81 10.41 -19.41
N GLU A 229 18.13 10.43 -19.54
CA GLU A 229 19.08 10.54 -18.42
C GLU A 229 19.21 11.96 -17.80
N LYS A 230 18.56 12.98 -18.37
CA LYS A 230 18.80 14.39 -18.02
C LYS A 230 17.51 15.13 -17.67
N ALA A 231 17.43 15.58 -16.42
CA ALA A 231 16.38 16.45 -15.93
C ALA A 231 16.79 17.94 -15.99
N LEU A 232 15.84 18.80 -16.40
CA LEU A 232 15.91 20.25 -16.35
C LEU A 232 15.30 20.74 -15.03
N ARG A 233 16.04 21.58 -14.27
CA ARG A 233 15.51 22.28 -13.08
C ARG A 233 14.72 23.50 -13.53
N LEU A 234 13.42 23.54 -13.21
CA LEU A 234 12.55 24.68 -13.50
C LEU A 234 12.54 25.71 -12.36
N THR A 235 12.55 25.27 -11.10
CA THR A 235 12.55 26.17 -9.93
C THR A 235 13.58 25.78 -8.87
N SER A 236 13.84 26.68 -7.91
CA SER A 236 14.87 26.51 -6.87
C SER A 236 14.37 26.62 -5.42
N ASN A 237 13.07 26.77 -5.21
CA ASN A 237 12.49 26.98 -3.88
C ASN A 237 12.11 25.64 -3.21
N SER A 238 12.57 25.42 -1.97
CA SER A 238 12.28 24.20 -1.21
C SER A 238 10.83 24.06 -0.74
N GLY A 239 10.00 25.08 -0.92
CA GLY A 239 8.57 25.04 -0.66
C GLY A 239 7.71 24.53 -1.82
N ASP A 240 8.30 24.26 -3.00
CA ASP A 240 7.57 23.95 -4.24
C ASP A 240 7.16 22.47 -4.31
N CYS A 241 5.91 22.17 -4.66
CA CYS A 241 5.42 20.80 -4.83
C CYS A 241 4.16 20.69 -5.72
N CYS A 242 3.73 19.44 -5.98
CA CYS A 242 2.57 19.11 -6.81
C CYS A 242 2.55 19.76 -8.22
N PRO A 243 3.58 19.55 -9.06
CA PRO A 243 3.56 20.08 -10.43
C PRO A 243 2.47 19.41 -11.29
N ARG A 244 1.87 20.21 -12.19
CA ARG A 244 0.92 19.77 -13.22
C ARG A 244 1.10 20.57 -14.51
N TRP A 245 1.24 19.88 -15.62
CA TRP A 245 1.31 20.50 -16.94
C TRP A 245 -0.02 21.13 -17.33
N SER A 246 0.01 22.31 -17.95
CA SER A 246 -1.13 22.86 -18.67
C SER A 246 -1.51 21.95 -19.84
N PRO A 247 -2.80 21.86 -20.25
CA PRO A 247 -3.22 20.98 -21.34
C PRO A 247 -2.58 21.28 -22.72
N ASP A 248 -2.05 22.50 -22.92
CA ASP A 248 -1.30 22.89 -24.12
C ASP A 248 0.20 22.57 -24.06
N GLY A 249 0.70 22.06 -22.93
CA GLY A 249 2.10 21.69 -22.69
C GLY A 249 3.06 22.86 -22.52
N ARG A 250 2.59 24.12 -22.58
CA ARG A 250 3.45 25.31 -22.54
C ARG A 250 3.88 25.73 -21.14
N HIS A 251 3.14 25.33 -20.12
CA HIS A 251 3.38 25.74 -18.73
C HIS A 251 3.29 24.55 -17.77
N VAL A 252 3.99 24.66 -16.65
CA VAL A 252 3.81 23.80 -15.47
C VAL A 252 3.25 24.67 -14.34
N ALA A 253 2.05 24.34 -13.87
CA ALA A 253 1.52 24.87 -12.61
C ALA A 253 2.14 24.11 -11.44
N PHE A 254 2.35 24.79 -10.32
CA PHE A 254 2.83 24.18 -9.07
C PHE A 254 2.34 24.98 -7.87
N SER A 255 2.38 24.34 -6.70
CA SER A 255 2.07 24.97 -5.42
C SER A 255 3.36 25.35 -4.69
N ARG A 256 3.41 26.52 -4.06
CA ARG A 256 4.58 27.02 -3.30
C ARG A 256 4.22 27.33 -1.86
N SER A 257 4.91 26.68 -0.93
CA SER A 257 4.73 26.90 0.52
C SER A 257 5.39 28.22 0.94
N ALA A 258 4.60 29.15 1.49
CA ALA A 258 5.02 30.47 1.95
C ALA A 258 4.94 30.59 3.49
N ARG A 259 5.34 31.74 4.07
CA ARG A 259 5.23 31.97 5.52
C ARG A 259 3.78 32.00 6.02
N GLU A 260 2.84 32.40 5.17
CA GLU A 260 1.45 32.68 5.55
C GLU A 260 0.41 31.85 4.79
N GLY A 261 0.83 30.82 4.05
CA GLY A 261 -0.07 30.00 3.24
C GLY A 261 0.67 29.16 2.21
N VAL A 262 -0.05 28.76 1.18
CA VAL A 262 0.49 28.12 -0.02
C VAL A 262 -0.08 28.86 -1.23
N ASP A 263 0.80 29.28 -2.12
CA ASP A 263 0.48 30.00 -3.36
C ASP A 263 0.33 29.03 -4.54
N ILE A 264 -0.36 29.48 -5.60
CA ILE A 264 -0.34 28.81 -6.91
C ILE A 264 0.47 29.64 -7.90
N TYR A 265 1.44 29.00 -8.55
CA TYR A 265 2.31 29.57 -9.57
C TYR A 265 2.21 28.77 -10.88
N VAL A 266 2.57 29.42 -12.00
CA VAL A 266 2.93 28.78 -13.26
C VAL A 266 4.30 29.25 -13.73
N ILE A 267 5.03 28.38 -14.41
CA ILE A 267 6.28 28.68 -15.10
C ILE A 267 6.20 28.08 -16.53
N PRO A 268 6.80 28.70 -17.56
CA PRO A 268 6.95 28.06 -18.86
C PRO A 268 7.67 26.71 -18.74
N SER A 269 7.28 25.71 -19.54
CA SER A 269 7.78 24.33 -19.43
C SER A 269 9.25 24.13 -19.81
N LEU A 270 9.87 25.16 -20.42
CA LEU A 270 11.31 25.23 -20.72
C LEU A 270 12.09 26.08 -19.69
N GLY A 271 11.44 26.52 -18.61
CA GLY A 271 11.97 27.48 -17.64
C GLY A 271 11.76 28.94 -18.07
N GLY A 272 12.06 29.87 -17.16
CA GLY A 272 11.88 31.30 -17.37
C GLY A 272 11.28 31.99 -16.14
N THR A 273 10.51 33.06 -16.37
CA THR A 273 9.83 33.81 -15.31
C THR A 273 8.69 33.01 -14.68
N GLU A 274 8.64 32.98 -13.36
CA GLU A 274 7.51 32.45 -12.59
C GLU A 274 6.38 33.48 -12.49
N HIS A 275 5.14 33.09 -12.79
CA HIS A 275 3.96 33.92 -12.65
C HIS A 275 3.06 33.37 -11.53
N ARG A 276 2.71 34.22 -10.55
CA ARG A 276 1.85 33.86 -9.41
C ARG A 276 0.38 34.01 -9.86
N LEU A 277 -0.36 32.90 -10.01
CA LEU A 277 -1.77 32.91 -10.44
C LEU A 277 -2.71 33.29 -9.28
N LEU A 278 -2.41 32.77 -8.09
CA LEU A 278 -3.15 33.03 -6.86
C LEU A 278 -2.14 33.23 -5.72
N PRO A 279 -2.00 34.45 -5.17
CA PRO A 279 -1.29 34.65 -3.92
C PRO A 279 -2.11 34.04 -2.77
N SER A 280 -1.45 33.53 -1.74
CA SER A 280 -2.07 33.22 -0.44
C SER A 280 -2.85 34.47 0.03
N PRO A 281 -4.19 34.44 0.10
CA PRO A 281 -4.95 35.64 0.39
C PRO A 281 -4.65 36.18 1.80
N PRO A 282 -4.51 37.50 1.97
CA PRO A 282 -4.65 38.09 3.28
C PRO A 282 -6.10 37.91 3.78
N GLU A 283 -6.20 37.62 5.07
CA GLU A 283 -7.40 37.74 5.93
C GLU A 283 -8.55 36.71 5.77
N GLU A 284 -9.03 36.31 4.58
CA GLU A 284 -10.26 35.47 4.49
C GLU A 284 -10.08 34.00 4.04
N HIS A 285 -9.15 33.69 3.13
CA HIS A 285 -8.97 32.36 2.53
C HIS A 285 -7.52 31.88 2.61
N ARG A 286 -7.28 30.56 2.72
CA ARG A 286 -5.93 29.95 2.65
C ARG A 286 -6.01 28.55 2.02
N ILE A 287 -5.01 28.14 1.24
CA ILE A 287 -4.85 26.70 0.92
C ILE A 287 -4.67 25.89 2.20
N ALA A 288 -5.24 24.68 2.23
CA ALA A 288 -5.46 23.88 3.41
C ALA A 288 -4.26 23.73 4.36
N LYS A 289 -4.40 24.23 5.59
CA LYS A 289 -3.63 23.78 6.78
C LYS A 289 -4.04 22.34 7.18
N VAL A 290 -4.03 21.39 6.24
CA VAL A 290 -4.03 19.99 6.64
C VAL A 290 -2.70 19.67 7.35
N PRO A 291 -2.69 18.79 8.36
CA PRO A 291 -1.47 18.38 9.02
C PRO A 291 -0.44 17.84 8.01
N GLY A 292 0.84 18.16 8.20
CA GLY A 292 1.90 17.92 7.20
C GLY A 292 2.17 16.47 6.76
N TRP A 293 1.48 15.48 7.36
CA TRP A 293 1.46 14.09 6.89
C TRP A 293 0.42 13.85 5.78
N ARG A 294 -0.52 14.77 5.53
CA ARG A 294 -1.37 14.79 4.31
C ARG A 294 -0.69 15.58 3.19
N PHE A 295 0.37 14.98 2.65
CA PHE A 295 1.21 15.54 1.56
C PHE A 295 0.38 16.10 0.37
N SER A 296 -0.76 15.46 0.08
CA SER A 296 -1.68 15.78 -1.02
C SER A 296 -2.44 17.11 -0.91
N GLY A 297 -2.51 17.73 0.26
CA GLY A 297 -3.37 18.91 0.51
C GLY A 297 -3.01 20.17 -0.28
N ARG A 298 -1.80 20.23 -0.84
CA ARG A 298 -1.31 21.33 -1.69
C ARG A 298 -1.48 21.05 -3.18
N CYS A 299 -1.93 19.84 -3.55
CA CYS A 299 -2.07 19.46 -4.94
C CYS A 299 -3.28 20.13 -5.60
N LEU A 300 -3.08 20.38 -6.89
CA LEU A 300 -3.99 21.02 -7.82
C LEU A 300 -4.09 20.17 -9.08
N ASP A 301 -5.04 20.48 -9.96
CA ASP A 301 -5.13 19.88 -11.29
C ASP A 301 -5.77 20.82 -12.33
N TRP A 302 -5.40 20.67 -13.61
CA TRP A 302 -5.95 21.48 -14.69
C TRP A 302 -7.22 20.89 -15.27
N SER A 303 -8.23 21.73 -15.49
CA SER A 303 -9.35 21.39 -16.37
C SER A 303 -8.83 21.10 -17.80
N PRO A 304 -9.36 20.11 -18.53
CA PRO A 304 -8.85 19.75 -19.86
C PRO A 304 -8.87 20.87 -20.92
N ASN A 305 -9.65 21.92 -20.69
CA ASN A 305 -9.73 23.10 -21.55
C ASN A 305 -8.73 24.23 -21.19
N GLY A 306 -7.95 24.06 -20.11
CA GLY A 306 -6.91 24.99 -19.68
C GLY A 306 -7.40 26.31 -19.05
N LYS A 307 -8.71 26.48 -18.80
CA LYS A 307 -9.26 27.75 -18.27
C LYS A 307 -9.40 27.79 -16.75
N VAL A 308 -9.44 26.61 -16.11
CA VAL A 308 -9.68 26.45 -14.67
C VAL A 308 -8.65 25.50 -14.06
N VAL A 309 -8.19 25.80 -12.84
CA VAL A 309 -7.40 24.92 -11.99
C VAL A 309 -8.22 24.55 -10.74
N ALA A 310 -8.37 23.26 -10.45
CA ALA A 310 -8.95 22.80 -9.19
C ALA A 310 -7.87 22.70 -8.11
N PHE A 311 -8.16 23.09 -6.88
CA PHE A 311 -7.22 23.05 -5.75
C PHE A 311 -7.95 22.82 -4.41
N SER A 312 -7.19 22.60 -3.34
CA SER A 312 -7.73 22.39 -1.98
C SER A 312 -7.63 23.68 -1.15
N ASP A 313 -8.76 24.17 -0.64
CA ASP A 313 -8.97 25.51 -0.05
C ASP A 313 -9.51 25.39 1.39
N SER A 314 -9.34 26.42 2.23
CA SER A 314 -9.62 26.38 3.68
C SER A 314 -9.81 27.74 4.35
N GLN A 315 -10.27 27.74 5.60
CA GLN A 315 -10.31 28.93 6.46
C GLN A 315 -9.02 29.07 7.29
N PRO A 316 -8.54 30.30 7.56
CA PRO A 316 -7.26 30.55 8.24
C PRO A 316 -7.00 29.79 9.54
N ASP A 317 -8.03 29.58 10.37
CA ASP A 317 -7.91 29.12 11.76
C ASP A 317 -8.63 27.79 12.04
N LYS A 318 -8.97 27.03 10.98
CA LYS A 318 -9.62 25.72 11.13
C LYS A 318 -8.89 24.67 10.30
N ILE A 319 -8.73 23.48 10.88
CA ILE A 319 -8.38 22.28 10.12
C ILE A 319 -9.66 21.81 9.42
N HIS A 320 -10.08 22.53 8.37
CA HIS A 320 -11.23 22.23 7.52
C HIS A 320 -10.90 22.63 6.08
N ALA A 321 -11.21 21.78 5.10
CA ALA A 321 -10.74 21.92 3.73
C ALA A 321 -11.80 21.45 2.72
N TRP A 322 -11.86 22.11 1.57
CA TRP A 322 -12.79 21.81 0.47
C TRP A 322 -12.11 21.95 -0.90
N ILE A 323 -12.76 21.48 -1.97
CA ILE A 323 -12.28 21.73 -3.33
C ILE A 323 -12.81 23.09 -3.83
N SER A 324 -11.92 23.93 -4.32
CA SER A 324 -12.22 25.19 -5.02
C SER A 324 -11.70 25.15 -6.46
N LEU A 325 -12.35 25.91 -7.34
CA LEU A 325 -11.99 26.13 -8.73
C LEU A 325 -11.46 27.56 -8.89
N LEU A 326 -10.24 27.70 -9.40
CA LEU A 326 -9.60 28.96 -9.77
C LEU A 326 -9.73 29.17 -11.28
N SER A 327 -10.34 30.27 -11.70
CA SER A 327 -10.29 30.76 -13.07
C SER A 327 -8.89 31.30 -13.38
N VAL A 328 -8.31 30.86 -14.49
CA VAL A 328 -6.97 31.29 -14.94
C VAL A 328 -7.03 32.57 -15.79
N VAL A 329 -8.24 33.04 -16.12
CA VAL A 329 -8.47 34.23 -16.97
C VAL A 329 -8.59 35.51 -16.14
N ASP A 330 -9.19 35.43 -14.96
CA ASP A 330 -9.53 36.58 -14.10
C ASP A 330 -9.18 36.36 -12.61
N SER A 331 -8.49 35.25 -12.28
CA SER A 331 -8.14 34.82 -10.92
C SER A 331 -9.31 34.69 -9.94
N THR A 332 -10.57 34.62 -10.42
CA THR A 332 -11.73 34.39 -9.56
C THR A 332 -11.76 32.95 -9.01
N THR A 333 -12.28 32.77 -7.79
CA THR A 333 -12.41 31.46 -7.14
C THR A 333 -13.87 31.10 -6.87
N GLY A 334 -14.23 29.83 -7.09
CA GLY A 334 -15.55 29.28 -6.83
C GLY A 334 -15.48 27.97 -6.04
N ARG A 335 -16.25 27.85 -4.96
CA ARG A 335 -16.28 26.65 -4.10
C ARG A 335 -17.05 25.51 -4.79
N LEU A 336 -16.40 24.37 -4.99
CA LEU A 336 -17.00 23.18 -5.63
C LEU A 336 -17.61 22.19 -4.63
N THR A 337 -16.99 22.01 -3.46
CA THR A 337 -17.50 21.09 -2.42
C THR A 337 -17.74 21.77 -1.07
N SER A 338 -18.71 21.25 -0.33
CA SER A 338 -19.06 21.71 1.02
C SER A 338 -19.10 20.54 2.00
N PRO A 339 -17.93 20.01 2.43
CA PRO A 339 -17.86 18.97 3.45
C PRO A 339 -18.36 19.47 4.82
N SER A 340 -18.78 18.55 5.68
CA SER A 340 -19.11 18.87 7.08
C SER A 340 -17.86 19.23 7.89
N SER A 341 -18.03 19.84 9.06
CA SER A 341 -16.93 20.32 9.93
C SER A 341 -15.91 19.24 10.33
N GLN A 342 -16.31 17.96 10.37
CA GLN A 342 -15.44 16.82 10.66
C GLN A 342 -14.66 16.30 9.44
N ASN A 343 -14.93 16.80 8.23
CA ASN A 343 -14.38 16.31 6.97
C ASN A 343 -13.45 17.33 6.29
N LEU A 344 -12.58 16.80 5.44
CA LEU A 344 -11.56 17.49 4.66
C LEU A 344 -11.58 16.93 3.23
N ASP A 345 -11.86 17.76 2.22
CA ASP A 345 -11.70 17.38 0.80
C ASP A 345 -10.39 17.95 0.25
N TYR A 346 -9.61 17.12 -0.45
CA TYR A 346 -8.30 17.51 -0.98
C TYR A 346 -7.86 16.65 -2.16
N GLY A 347 -6.82 17.11 -2.85
CA GLY A 347 -6.18 16.40 -3.96
C GLY A 347 -7.14 16.15 -5.13
N PRO A 348 -7.66 17.20 -5.79
CA PRO A 348 -8.56 17.06 -6.92
C PRO A 348 -7.84 16.50 -8.16
N ALA A 349 -8.61 15.85 -9.05
CA ALA A 349 -8.21 15.47 -10.40
C ALA A 349 -9.42 15.50 -11.34
N PHE A 350 -9.31 16.22 -12.46
CA PHE A 350 -10.38 16.31 -13.46
C PHE A 350 -10.52 15.02 -14.27
N SER A 351 -11.75 14.67 -14.64
CA SER A 351 -12.00 13.66 -15.67
C SER A 351 -11.52 14.16 -17.04
N PRO A 352 -11.14 13.27 -17.99
CA PRO A 352 -10.58 13.69 -19.29
C PRO A 352 -11.54 14.53 -20.17
N ASP A 353 -12.85 14.42 -19.94
CA ASP A 353 -13.90 15.23 -20.58
C ASP A 353 -14.20 16.54 -19.83
N GLY A 354 -13.62 16.74 -18.64
CA GLY A 354 -13.85 17.88 -17.75
C GLY A 354 -15.22 17.90 -17.05
N SER A 355 -16.05 16.86 -17.21
CA SER A 355 -17.42 16.84 -16.64
C SER A 355 -17.44 16.64 -15.12
N SER A 356 -16.39 16.05 -14.56
CA SER A 356 -16.30 15.66 -13.16
C SER A 356 -14.92 15.93 -12.54
N VAL A 357 -14.88 16.03 -11.21
CA VAL A 357 -13.65 16.08 -10.41
C VAL A 357 -13.66 14.92 -9.41
N ALA A 358 -12.64 14.07 -9.47
CA ALA A 358 -12.33 13.10 -8.42
C ALA A 358 -11.51 13.76 -7.31
N PHE A 359 -11.71 13.38 -6.06
CA PHE A 359 -10.95 13.92 -4.92
C PHE A 359 -10.95 12.92 -3.75
N VAL A 360 -10.05 13.14 -2.79
CA VAL A 360 -10.02 12.37 -1.53
C VAL A 360 -10.77 13.15 -0.46
N ARG A 361 -11.65 12.47 0.28
CA ARG A 361 -12.26 12.99 1.51
C ARG A 361 -11.75 12.20 2.70
N GLY A 362 -11.29 12.87 3.74
CA GLY A 362 -10.87 12.26 5.00
C GLY A 362 -11.32 13.03 6.22
N ILE A 363 -11.39 12.36 7.37
CA ILE A 363 -11.79 13.03 8.63
C ILE A 363 -10.64 13.88 9.20
N VAL A 364 -10.97 14.87 10.03
CA VAL A 364 -10.01 15.77 10.70
C VAL A 364 -9.09 15.03 11.69
N ALA A 365 -9.61 14.02 12.40
CA ALA A 365 -8.83 13.21 13.34
C ALA A 365 -7.73 12.34 12.68
N GLY A 366 -7.84 12.10 11.36
CA GLY A 366 -6.92 11.25 10.59
C GLY A 366 -7.39 9.81 10.41
N VAL A 367 -6.52 9.00 9.82
CA VAL A 367 -6.63 7.56 9.45
C VAL A 367 -7.80 7.11 8.54
N VAL A 368 -8.99 7.72 8.62
CA VAL A 368 -10.14 7.40 7.76
C VAL A 368 -10.18 8.34 6.55
N GLU A 369 -10.07 7.76 5.36
CA GLU A 369 -10.07 8.45 4.05
C GLU A 369 -10.76 7.58 2.98
N ASP A 370 -11.42 8.20 2.00
CA ASP A 370 -12.02 7.52 0.84
C ASP A 370 -12.09 8.43 -0.40
N LEU A 371 -12.22 7.79 -1.57
CA LEU A 371 -12.30 8.43 -2.88
C LEU A 371 -13.74 8.85 -3.21
N TYR A 372 -13.91 10.07 -3.71
CA TYR A 372 -15.19 10.65 -4.13
C TYR A 372 -15.08 11.25 -5.54
N VAL A 373 -16.22 11.42 -6.21
CA VAL A 373 -16.37 12.17 -7.47
C VAL A 373 -17.54 13.14 -7.36
N VAL A 374 -17.38 14.37 -7.84
CA VAL A 374 -18.43 15.40 -7.94
C VAL A 374 -18.49 15.93 -9.38
N PRO A 375 -19.66 16.28 -9.94
CA PRO A 375 -19.73 16.97 -11.22
C PRO A 375 -19.04 18.34 -11.15
N THR A 376 -18.37 18.77 -12.22
CA THR A 376 -17.69 20.08 -12.29
C THR A 376 -18.66 21.26 -12.17
N ALA A 377 -19.94 21.05 -12.50
CA ALA A 377 -21.04 22.01 -12.30
C ALA A 377 -21.53 22.09 -10.84
N GLY A 378 -20.91 21.35 -9.90
CA GLY A 378 -21.35 21.21 -8.52
C GLY A 378 -22.43 20.15 -8.33
N GLY A 379 -22.85 19.97 -7.07
CA GLY A 379 -23.85 18.98 -6.65
C GLY A 379 -23.37 18.08 -5.51
N ALA A 380 -24.11 17.00 -5.25
CA ALA A 380 -23.76 16.04 -4.20
C ALA A 380 -22.61 15.11 -4.65
N PRO A 381 -21.47 15.03 -3.92
CA PRO A 381 -20.39 14.10 -4.27
C PRO A 381 -20.77 12.64 -4.03
N LYS A 382 -20.43 11.77 -4.98
CA LYS A 382 -20.58 10.32 -4.92
C LYS A 382 -19.33 9.67 -4.33
N ARG A 383 -19.49 8.86 -3.27
CA ARG A 383 -18.44 8.00 -2.70
C ARG A 383 -18.17 6.81 -3.63
N LEU A 384 -16.90 6.49 -3.89
CA LEU A 384 -16.47 5.35 -4.72
C LEU A 384 -15.85 4.21 -3.91
N THR A 385 -15.18 4.52 -2.80
CA THR A 385 -14.56 3.54 -1.89
C THR A 385 -15.19 3.62 -0.50
N PHE A 386 -15.21 2.50 0.23
CA PHE A 386 -15.97 2.35 1.49
C PHE A 386 -15.11 1.68 2.56
N ASP A 387 -13.81 1.87 2.45
CA ASP A 387 -12.82 1.04 3.13
C ASP A 387 -12.27 1.75 4.38
N ASN A 388 -12.48 3.06 4.50
CA ASN A 388 -12.08 3.87 5.65
C ASN A 388 -10.56 3.79 5.96
N VAL A 389 -9.70 3.73 4.93
CA VAL A 389 -8.23 3.59 5.05
C VAL A 389 -7.48 4.66 4.27
N TRP A 390 -6.28 5.01 4.73
CA TRP A 390 -5.43 6.07 4.16
C TRP A 390 -5.23 5.94 2.63
N ILE A 391 -5.38 7.07 1.93
CA ILE A 391 -5.14 7.24 0.49
C ILE A 391 -3.95 8.20 0.28
N LEU A 392 -2.93 7.76 -0.47
CA LEU A 392 -1.65 8.50 -0.59
C LEU A 392 -1.51 9.21 -1.94
N GLY A 393 -1.85 10.51 -1.94
CA GLY A 393 -1.82 11.40 -3.10
C GLY A 393 -3.21 11.73 -3.65
N PRO A 394 -3.31 12.69 -4.59
CA PRO A 394 -4.50 12.81 -5.42
C PRO A 394 -4.68 11.54 -6.28
N PRO A 395 -5.92 11.23 -6.71
CA PRO A 395 -6.16 10.22 -7.72
C PRO A 395 -5.72 10.71 -9.12
N THR A 396 -5.81 9.82 -10.11
CA THR A 396 -5.68 10.15 -11.53
C THR A 396 -6.67 9.31 -12.35
N TRP A 397 -7.23 9.86 -13.42
CA TRP A 397 -8.20 9.15 -14.26
C TRP A 397 -7.51 8.35 -15.36
N THR A 398 -8.11 7.23 -15.79
CA THR A 398 -7.74 6.63 -17.08
C THR A 398 -8.12 7.56 -18.23
N PRO A 399 -7.37 7.62 -19.35
CA PRO A 399 -7.68 8.53 -20.46
C PRO A 399 -9.04 8.31 -21.14
N ASP A 400 -9.66 7.13 -20.94
CA ASP A 400 -11.03 6.83 -21.40
C ASP A 400 -12.13 7.26 -20.40
N GLY A 401 -11.75 7.87 -19.27
CA GLY A 401 -12.66 8.37 -18.23
C GLY A 401 -13.38 7.29 -17.42
N ARG A 402 -13.10 6.00 -17.64
CA ARG A 402 -13.89 4.90 -17.04
C ARG A 402 -13.48 4.54 -15.62
N ASP A 403 -12.19 4.60 -15.33
CA ASP A 403 -11.60 4.21 -14.04
C ASP A 403 -10.79 5.36 -13.42
N VAL A 404 -10.74 5.35 -12.10
CA VAL A 404 -9.92 6.23 -11.27
C VAL A 404 -8.86 5.39 -10.57
N VAL A 405 -7.60 5.80 -10.69
CA VAL A 405 -6.42 5.15 -10.12
C VAL A 405 -5.90 5.97 -8.93
N PHE A 406 -5.62 5.31 -7.81
CA PHE A 406 -5.27 5.93 -6.54
C PHE A 406 -4.36 5.02 -5.71
N SER A 407 -3.59 5.59 -4.78
CA SER A 407 -2.84 4.79 -3.79
C SER A 407 -3.67 4.54 -2.55
N SER A 408 -3.60 3.33 -1.98
CA SER A 408 -4.36 2.99 -0.76
C SER A 408 -3.69 1.88 0.05
N MET A 409 -3.74 2.03 1.37
CA MET A 409 -3.27 1.05 2.38
C MET A 409 -4.23 -0.14 2.60
N ARG A 410 -5.28 -0.32 1.78
CA ARG A 410 -6.23 -1.44 1.87
C ARG A 410 -5.63 -2.86 1.77
N GLY A 411 -4.36 -2.97 1.38
CA GLY A 411 -3.60 -4.22 1.34
C GLY A 411 -2.54 -4.34 2.45
N GLY A 412 -2.58 -3.46 3.46
CA GLY A 412 -1.49 -3.20 4.38
C GLY A 412 -0.66 -2.00 3.90
N LEU A 413 0.50 -2.25 3.29
CA LEU A 413 1.34 -1.21 2.71
C LEU A 413 0.63 -0.50 1.54
N ALA A 414 0.93 0.79 1.35
CA ALA A 414 0.34 1.59 0.27
C ALA A 414 0.70 1.00 -1.11
N SER A 415 -0.30 0.74 -1.96
CA SER A 415 -0.09 0.31 -3.34
C SER A 415 -1.12 0.97 -4.26
N LEU A 416 -0.94 0.88 -5.58
CA LEU A 416 -1.87 1.47 -6.54
C LEU A 416 -3.05 0.53 -6.83
N TRP A 417 -4.25 1.12 -6.80
CA TRP A 417 -5.53 0.46 -7.05
C TRP A 417 -6.32 1.27 -8.09
N ARG A 418 -7.24 0.61 -8.78
CA ARG A 418 -8.18 1.22 -9.72
C ARG A 418 -9.60 0.78 -9.44
N VAL A 419 -10.54 1.70 -9.54
CA VAL A 419 -11.99 1.49 -9.39
C VAL A 419 -12.71 2.22 -10.51
N SER A 420 -13.87 1.75 -10.97
CA SER A 420 -14.64 2.51 -11.95
C SER A 420 -15.20 3.80 -11.34
N ALA A 421 -15.24 4.87 -12.11
CA ALA A 421 -15.99 6.09 -11.77
C ALA A 421 -17.51 5.81 -11.61
N SER A 422 -18.00 4.72 -12.22
CA SER A 422 -19.36 4.22 -12.00
C SER A 422 -19.55 3.57 -10.61
N GLY A 423 -18.46 3.30 -9.87
CA GLY A 423 -18.43 2.54 -8.62
C GLY A 423 -18.13 1.06 -8.85
N GLY A 424 -17.89 0.30 -7.77
CA GLY A 424 -17.60 -1.13 -7.82
C GLY A 424 -16.43 -1.52 -6.91
N ALA A 425 -15.98 -2.77 -6.98
CA ALA A 425 -14.86 -3.25 -6.19
C ALA A 425 -13.51 -2.74 -6.75
N PRO A 426 -12.67 -2.05 -5.95
CA PRO A 426 -11.34 -1.65 -6.39
C PRO A 426 -10.40 -2.85 -6.57
N ARG A 427 -9.58 -2.81 -7.62
CA ARG A 427 -8.59 -3.87 -7.95
C ARG A 427 -7.17 -3.31 -8.03
N ARG A 428 -6.17 -4.08 -7.62
CA ARG A 428 -4.76 -3.64 -7.63
C ARG A 428 -4.27 -3.45 -9.07
N VAL A 429 -3.41 -2.46 -9.29
CA VAL A 429 -2.72 -2.24 -10.57
C VAL A 429 -1.62 -3.31 -10.74
N PRO A 430 -1.61 -4.11 -11.82
CA PRO A 430 -0.56 -5.11 -12.06
C PRO A 430 0.83 -4.49 -12.21
N GLY A 431 1.87 -5.23 -11.84
CA GLY A 431 3.28 -4.79 -11.92
C GLY A 431 3.72 -3.79 -10.85
N VAL A 432 2.81 -3.02 -10.25
CA VAL A 432 3.15 -2.00 -9.24
C VAL A 432 3.45 -2.62 -7.87
N GLY A 433 4.55 -2.19 -7.26
CA GLY A 433 5.03 -2.64 -5.96
C GLY A 433 4.18 -2.21 -4.76
N VAL A 434 4.80 -2.23 -3.57
CA VAL A 434 4.27 -1.68 -2.32
C VAL A 434 5.04 -0.41 -1.98
N ILE A 435 4.49 0.43 -1.10
CA ILE A 435 4.97 1.79 -0.79
C ILE A 435 4.97 2.69 -2.06
N ALA A 436 3.93 2.53 -2.89
CA ALA A 436 3.75 3.23 -4.17
C ALA A 436 2.62 4.28 -4.09
N ALA A 437 2.91 5.53 -4.44
CA ALA A 437 2.00 6.68 -4.28
C ALA A 437 2.02 7.66 -5.48
N PHE A 438 1.14 8.66 -5.46
CA PHE A 438 1.08 9.77 -6.43
C PHE A 438 1.10 9.33 -7.92
N PRO A 439 0.09 8.56 -8.38
CA PRO A 439 0.02 8.12 -9.78
C PRO A 439 -0.26 9.27 -10.74
N SER A 440 0.32 9.20 -11.95
CA SER A 440 -0.07 10.00 -13.11
C SER A 440 -0.03 9.12 -14.36
N ILE A 441 -1.14 9.07 -15.10
CA ILE A 441 -1.26 8.30 -16.34
C ILE A 441 -1.01 9.23 -17.53
N SER A 442 -0.31 8.75 -18.56
CA SER A 442 -0.09 9.51 -19.78
C SER A 442 -1.41 9.73 -20.53
N PRO A 443 -1.75 10.96 -20.97
CA PRO A 443 -2.96 11.21 -21.74
C PRO A 443 -3.04 10.44 -23.07
N LYS A 444 -1.90 9.99 -23.61
CA LYS A 444 -1.84 9.08 -24.77
C LYS A 444 -2.15 7.60 -24.43
N GLY A 445 -2.37 7.27 -23.16
CA GLY A 445 -2.54 5.91 -22.67
C GLY A 445 -1.24 5.10 -22.59
N ASN A 446 -1.38 3.81 -22.28
CA ASN A 446 -0.33 2.79 -22.22
C ASN A 446 0.88 3.04 -21.30
N GLN A 447 0.93 4.16 -20.57
CA GLN A 447 2.00 4.50 -19.64
C GLN A 447 1.46 5.11 -18.33
N LEU A 448 2.08 4.74 -17.21
CA LEU A 448 1.82 5.26 -15.87
C LEU A 448 3.17 5.63 -15.23
N VAL A 449 3.22 6.71 -14.45
CA VAL A 449 4.33 7.00 -13.53
C VAL A 449 3.80 7.12 -12.11
N TYR A 450 4.63 6.75 -11.13
CA TYR A 450 4.28 6.83 -9.72
C TYR A 450 5.54 7.06 -8.87
N GLN A 451 5.37 7.60 -7.67
CA GLN A 451 6.47 7.71 -6.69
C GLN A 451 6.59 6.40 -5.92
N GLN A 452 7.76 5.76 -6.00
CA GLN A 452 8.16 4.67 -5.11
C GLN A 452 8.96 5.27 -3.95
N MET A 453 8.54 5.04 -2.71
CA MET A 453 9.29 5.45 -1.53
C MET A 453 9.98 4.23 -0.89
N ASP A 454 11.15 4.45 -0.31
CA ASP A 454 11.86 3.49 0.54
C ASP A 454 12.04 4.12 1.93
N PHE A 455 11.29 3.62 2.90
CA PHE A 455 11.29 4.14 4.27
C PHE A 455 12.28 3.35 5.13
N LYS A 456 13.42 3.98 5.44
CA LYS A 456 14.39 3.47 6.41
C LYS A 456 14.20 4.19 7.75
N ASN A 457 13.99 3.42 8.80
CA ASN A 457 13.51 3.92 10.08
C ASN A 457 14.29 3.29 11.24
N ASN A 458 14.89 4.12 12.10
CA ASN A 458 15.87 3.64 13.08
C ASN A 458 15.46 3.99 14.53
N PHE A 459 15.62 3.02 15.41
CA PHE A 459 15.49 3.19 16.85
C PHE A 459 16.88 3.33 17.47
N TRP A 460 17.13 4.48 18.10
CA TRP A 460 18.40 4.86 18.69
C TRP A 460 18.30 4.88 20.22
N ARG A 461 19.33 4.32 20.88
CA ARG A 461 19.49 4.37 22.33
C ARG A 461 20.51 5.43 22.73
N LEU A 462 20.10 6.31 23.63
CA LEU A 462 20.96 7.25 24.34
C LEU A 462 21.09 6.78 25.79
N ASN A 463 22.29 6.36 26.18
CA ASN A 463 22.59 6.01 27.57
C ASN A 463 22.78 7.28 28.41
N LEU A 464 22.43 7.21 29.69
CA LEU A 464 22.50 8.32 30.64
C LEU A 464 23.39 7.96 31.83
N LYS A 465 24.25 8.92 32.23
CA LYS A 465 25.05 8.85 33.46
C LYS A 465 24.21 9.25 34.68
N ASP A 466 23.39 10.27 34.48
CA ASP A 466 22.39 10.85 35.39
C ASP A 466 21.33 11.53 34.51
N GLU A 467 20.25 12.08 35.11
CA GLU A 467 19.12 12.58 34.33
C GLU A 467 19.45 13.72 33.35
N LYS A 468 20.57 14.42 33.56
CA LYS A 468 20.98 15.61 32.80
C LYS A 468 22.17 15.37 31.86
N HIS A 469 22.88 14.24 31.98
CA HIS A 469 24.11 14.00 31.23
C HIS A 469 24.13 12.62 30.55
N ARG A 470 24.35 12.60 29.22
CA ARG A 470 24.51 11.38 28.44
C ARG A 470 25.83 10.64 28.76
N GLN A 471 25.79 9.31 28.69
CA GLN A 471 26.95 8.42 28.78
C GLN A 471 27.35 7.96 27.38
N GLY A 472 28.24 8.72 26.72
CA GLY A 472 28.71 8.42 25.37
C GLY A 472 27.77 8.92 24.25
N PRO A 473 28.01 8.51 23.00
CA PRO A 473 27.16 8.84 21.85
C PRO A 473 25.89 7.98 21.81
N PRO A 474 24.85 8.38 21.05
CA PRO A 474 23.74 7.50 20.70
C PRO A 474 24.21 6.24 19.96
N THR A 475 23.48 5.14 20.12
CA THR A 475 23.75 3.84 19.48
C THR A 475 22.54 3.37 18.70
N LEU A 476 22.74 2.89 17.47
CA LEU A 476 21.70 2.24 16.67
C LEU A 476 21.33 0.91 17.33
N VAL A 477 20.03 0.63 17.48
CA VAL A 477 19.54 -0.61 18.10
C VAL A 477 18.75 -1.45 17.10
N ILE A 478 17.77 -0.84 16.43
CA ILE A 478 16.92 -1.51 15.44
C ILE A 478 16.85 -0.61 14.20
N SER A 479 16.97 -1.21 13.01
CA SER A 479 16.88 -0.54 11.71
C SER A 479 15.85 -1.28 10.84
N GLU A 480 14.76 -0.62 10.50
CA GLU A 480 13.60 -1.20 9.83
C GLU A 480 13.40 -0.64 8.41
N LYS A 481 12.88 -1.50 7.53
CA LYS A 481 12.21 -1.09 6.28
C LYS A 481 10.70 -1.23 6.48
N ALA A 482 10.08 -0.15 6.94
CA ALA A 482 8.69 -0.09 7.36
C ALA A 482 8.15 1.30 7.02
N GLN A 483 6.93 1.40 6.48
CA GLN A 483 6.29 2.67 6.14
C GLN A 483 5.79 3.42 7.39
N ASN A 484 5.37 2.69 8.43
CA ASN A 484 4.96 3.24 9.72
C ASN A 484 5.74 2.60 10.89
N PRO A 485 6.88 3.16 11.31
CA PRO A 485 7.54 2.81 12.56
C PRO A 485 6.76 3.38 13.75
N GLY A 486 6.24 2.49 14.58
CA GLY A 486 5.43 2.86 15.75
C GLY A 486 6.26 3.28 16.97
N ARG A 487 5.54 3.73 18.00
CA ARG A 487 6.10 4.21 19.28
C ARG A 487 6.72 3.07 20.08
N ALA A 488 8.04 2.87 19.98
CA ALA A 488 8.74 1.82 20.73
C ALA A 488 8.71 2.05 22.26
N GLN A 489 8.77 0.96 23.04
CA GLN A 489 8.83 0.95 24.51
C GLN A 489 9.72 -0.18 25.03
N PHE A 490 10.50 0.08 26.07
CA PHE A 490 11.18 -0.98 26.83
C PHE A 490 10.20 -1.82 27.65
N SER A 491 10.53 -3.09 27.88
CA SER A 491 9.93 -3.88 28.96
C SER A 491 10.29 -3.29 30.34
N PRO A 492 9.53 -3.56 31.42
CA PRO A 492 9.81 -2.99 32.75
C PRO A 492 11.18 -3.39 33.33
N ASP A 493 11.73 -4.52 32.87
CA ASP A 493 13.06 -5.01 33.24
C ASP A 493 14.18 -4.55 32.29
N GLY A 494 13.87 -3.75 31.28
CA GLY A 494 14.82 -3.21 30.29
C GLY A 494 15.42 -4.23 29.31
N LYS A 495 15.00 -5.51 29.34
CA LYS A 495 15.61 -6.57 28.51
C LYS A 495 15.00 -6.72 27.12
N ARG A 496 13.83 -6.16 26.87
CA ARG A 496 13.15 -6.20 25.56
C ARG A 496 12.70 -4.81 25.13
N ILE A 497 12.49 -4.67 23.82
CA ILE A 497 11.82 -3.52 23.20
C ILE A 497 10.61 -4.06 22.46
N ALA A 498 9.43 -3.48 22.68
CA ALA A 498 8.24 -3.69 21.85
C ALA A 498 7.96 -2.44 21.02
N PHE A 499 7.46 -2.61 19.81
CA PHE A 499 7.18 -1.54 18.84
C PHE A 499 6.14 -2.00 17.83
N GLU A 500 5.69 -1.06 16.99
CA GLU A 500 4.81 -1.34 15.86
C GLU A 500 5.62 -1.24 14.56
N SER A 501 5.35 -2.13 13.60
CA SER A 501 6.00 -2.12 12.29
C SER A 501 5.16 -2.87 11.26
N ASP A 502 5.06 -2.28 10.06
CA ASP A 502 4.30 -2.77 8.91
C ASP A 502 5.15 -3.51 7.85
N ARG A 503 6.41 -3.84 8.18
CA ARG A 503 7.40 -4.47 7.26
C ARG A 503 6.95 -5.75 6.53
N LEU A 504 5.91 -6.44 7.02
CA LEU A 504 5.32 -7.64 6.38
C LEU A 504 3.90 -7.40 5.83
N GLY A 505 3.47 -6.15 5.68
CA GLY A 505 2.20 -5.75 5.08
C GLY A 505 1.39 -4.83 5.99
N TYR A 506 0.89 -5.35 7.11
CA TYR A 506 0.00 -4.63 8.02
C TYR A 506 0.76 -4.13 9.25
N SER A 507 0.32 -3.02 9.87
CA SER A 507 0.90 -2.53 11.12
C SER A 507 0.61 -3.55 12.22
N GLU A 508 1.65 -4.22 12.70
CA GLU A 508 1.57 -5.30 13.68
C GLU A 508 2.52 -5.03 14.84
N ILE A 509 2.31 -5.70 15.96
CA ILE A 509 3.17 -5.59 17.14
C ILE A 509 4.38 -6.50 16.98
N TRP A 510 5.57 -5.96 17.23
CA TRP A 510 6.85 -6.67 17.21
C TRP A 510 7.57 -6.49 18.55
N ALA A 511 8.45 -7.43 18.88
CA ALA A 511 9.42 -7.25 19.95
C ALA A 511 10.79 -7.85 19.60
N CYS A 512 11.84 -7.23 20.12
CA CYS A 512 13.22 -7.72 20.10
C CYS A 512 13.78 -7.75 21.53
N ASN A 513 14.96 -8.36 21.70
CA ASN A 513 15.82 -8.07 22.84
C ASN A 513 16.23 -6.58 22.82
N SER A 514 16.63 -6.00 23.96
CA SER A 514 16.97 -4.58 24.04
C SER A 514 18.31 -4.20 23.39
N ASP A 515 19.09 -5.16 22.89
CA ASP A 515 20.22 -4.95 21.98
C ASP A 515 19.82 -4.89 20.50
N GLY A 516 18.55 -5.18 20.17
CA GLY A 516 18.04 -5.29 18.80
C GLY A 516 18.10 -6.70 18.20
N SER A 517 18.64 -7.68 18.94
CA SER A 517 18.66 -9.09 18.52
C SER A 517 17.30 -9.78 18.71
N ASN A 518 17.13 -10.93 18.07
CA ASN A 518 15.96 -11.82 18.27
C ASN A 518 14.61 -11.13 18.07
N CYS A 519 14.48 -10.32 17.01
CA CYS A 519 13.23 -9.66 16.65
C CYS A 519 12.19 -10.65 16.11
N GLY A 520 10.98 -10.59 16.66
CA GLY A 520 9.84 -11.43 16.25
C GLY A 520 8.52 -10.67 16.24
N GLN A 521 7.63 -11.08 15.33
CA GLN A 521 6.26 -10.59 15.24
C GLN A 521 5.40 -11.23 16.33
N LEU A 522 4.62 -10.43 17.05
CA LEU A 522 3.78 -10.87 18.18
C LEU A 522 2.28 -10.95 17.83
N THR A 523 1.82 -10.24 16.80
CA THR A 523 0.41 -10.24 16.36
C THR A 523 0.29 -10.50 14.86
N SER A 524 -0.84 -11.05 14.41
CA SER A 524 -1.18 -11.17 12.99
C SER A 524 -2.67 -10.90 12.79
N LEU A 525 -3.05 -9.64 12.97
CA LEU A 525 -4.43 -9.15 13.04
C LEU A 525 -4.91 -8.53 11.71
N ARG A 526 -4.00 -8.19 10.79
CA ARG A 526 -4.29 -7.64 9.45
C ARG A 526 -5.12 -6.35 9.46
N GLY A 527 -4.68 -5.37 10.25
CA GLY A 527 -5.21 -4.00 10.29
C GLY A 527 -4.11 -3.03 10.71
N THR A 528 -4.45 -2.02 11.52
CA THR A 528 -3.46 -1.13 12.13
C THR A 528 -3.38 -1.39 13.62
N ALA A 529 -2.35 -2.13 14.08
CA ALA A 529 -2.03 -2.33 15.49
C ALA A 529 -0.83 -1.47 15.90
N GLY A 530 -0.95 -0.73 17.02
CA GLY A 530 0.03 0.28 17.41
C GLY A 530 -0.04 0.75 18.86
N ALA A 531 0.70 1.82 19.16
CA ALA A 531 0.68 2.51 20.46
C ALA A 531 0.99 1.62 21.70
N VAL A 532 1.83 0.60 21.55
CA VAL A 532 2.14 -0.43 22.57
C VAL A 532 2.51 0.12 23.96
N ARG A 533 2.06 -0.54 25.04
CA ARG A 533 2.54 -0.37 26.42
C ARG A 533 2.59 -1.70 27.17
N TRP A 534 3.76 -2.03 27.71
CA TRP A 534 3.95 -3.14 28.63
C TRP A 534 3.21 -2.92 29.96
N SER A 535 2.63 -3.97 30.53
CA SER A 535 2.18 -3.96 31.93
C SER A 535 3.36 -3.80 32.89
N PRO A 536 3.18 -3.25 34.11
CA PRO A 536 4.28 -3.08 35.07
C PRO A 536 4.95 -4.39 35.51
N ASP A 537 4.24 -5.52 35.42
CA ASP A 537 4.76 -6.86 35.71
C ASP A 537 5.39 -7.56 34.48
N GLY A 538 5.40 -6.91 33.31
CA GLY A 538 5.99 -7.42 32.07
C GLY A 538 5.23 -8.58 31.41
N ARG A 539 4.11 -9.05 31.99
CA ARG A 539 3.35 -10.21 31.48
C ARG A 539 2.44 -9.89 30.30
N TYR A 540 2.07 -8.63 30.10
CA TYR A 540 1.15 -8.22 29.04
C TYR A 540 1.65 -7.02 28.24
N ILE A 541 1.16 -6.89 27.01
CA ILE A 541 1.18 -5.65 26.24
C ILE A 541 -0.27 -5.23 25.98
N ALA A 542 -0.61 -4.01 26.40
CA ALA A 542 -1.79 -3.31 25.91
C ALA A 542 -1.42 -2.53 24.64
N PHE A 543 -2.29 -2.54 23.63
CA PHE A 543 -2.07 -1.85 22.37
C PHE A 543 -3.40 -1.38 21.75
N GLU A 544 -3.32 -0.40 20.86
CA GLU A 544 -4.45 0.09 20.06
C GLU A 544 -4.55 -0.74 18.77
N PHE A 545 -5.75 -1.13 18.35
CA PHE A 545 -5.99 -1.85 17.10
C PHE A 545 -7.22 -1.31 16.37
N ARG A 546 -7.03 -0.93 15.10
CA ARG A 546 -8.11 -0.48 14.19
C ARG A 546 -8.28 -1.49 13.05
N PRO A 547 -9.31 -2.36 13.11
CA PRO A 547 -9.67 -3.26 12.01
C PRO A 547 -10.62 -2.62 10.99
N LYS A 548 -11.40 -1.61 11.41
CA LYS A 548 -12.45 -0.94 10.62
C LYS A 548 -12.63 0.52 11.07
N GLU A 549 -13.84 0.91 11.43
CA GLU A 549 -14.26 2.31 11.58
C GLU A 549 -13.77 2.95 12.88
N HIS A 550 -13.56 2.16 13.94
CA HIS A 550 -13.05 2.62 15.23
C HIS A 550 -11.75 1.89 15.65
N SER A 551 -10.85 2.63 16.29
CA SER A 551 -9.76 2.11 17.12
C SER A 551 -10.31 1.52 18.42
N GLU A 552 -9.83 0.35 18.81
CA GLU A 552 -10.17 -0.30 20.08
C GLU A 552 -8.91 -0.82 20.79
N LEU A 553 -9.03 -1.12 22.09
CA LEU A 553 -7.89 -1.57 22.90
C LEU A 553 -7.84 -3.09 23.03
N TYR A 554 -6.65 -3.65 22.81
CA TYR A 554 -6.38 -5.08 22.91
C TYR A 554 -5.28 -5.37 23.92
N LEU A 555 -5.34 -6.56 24.51
CA LEU A 555 -4.35 -7.09 25.45
C LEU A 555 -3.77 -8.41 24.91
N LEU A 556 -2.44 -8.46 24.81
CA LEU A 556 -1.66 -9.65 24.48
C LEU A 556 -0.91 -10.15 25.72
N GLU A 557 -0.82 -11.47 25.91
CA GLU A 557 -0.01 -12.11 26.97
C GLU A 557 1.36 -12.59 26.44
N ILE A 558 2.40 -12.35 27.23
CA ILE A 558 3.80 -12.52 26.83
C ILE A 558 4.25 -13.94 27.16
N GLY A 559 4.17 -14.80 26.14
CA GLY A 559 4.49 -16.23 26.19
C GLY A 559 3.69 -17.02 25.16
N GLY A 560 2.52 -16.50 24.76
CA GLY A 560 1.66 -17.06 23.72
C GLY A 560 0.19 -16.80 24.05
N GLY A 561 -0.64 -16.62 23.01
CA GLY A 561 -2.07 -16.37 23.14
C GLY A 561 -2.58 -15.47 22.02
N ALA A 562 -3.89 -15.55 21.74
CA ALA A 562 -4.54 -14.60 20.85
C ALA A 562 -4.82 -13.28 21.62
N PRO A 563 -4.58 -12.09 21.04
CA PRO A 563 -4.95 -10.84 21.68
C PRO A 563 -6.45 -10.77 21.98
N ARG A 564 -6.81 -10.35 23.20
CA ARG A 564 -8.20 -10.17 23.63
C ARG A 564 -8.60 -8.70 23.61
N LEU A 565 -9.83 -8.41 23.16
CA LEU A 565 -10.44 -7.09 23.27
C LEU A 565 -10.62 -6.70 24.75
N LEU A 566 -10.45 -5.43 25.05
CA LEU A 566 -10.80 -4.81 26.34
C LEU A 566 -12.15 -4.09 26.20
N ALA A 567 -13.02 -4.23 27.21
CA ALA A 567 -14.35 -3.61 27.22
C ALA A 567 -14.26 -2.11 27.57
N THR A 568 -13.99 -1.32 26.53
CA THR A 568 -13.84 0.14 26.51
C THR A 568 -15.20 0.85 26.37
N LEU A 569 -15.39 1.69 25.35
CA LEU A 569 -16.55 2.54 25.15
C LEU A 569 -17.08 2.32 23.72
N PRO A 570 -18.14 1.50 23.56
CA PRO A 570 -18.61 1.10 22.22
C PRO A 570 -19.02 2.28 21.33
N GLY A 571 -18.60 2.24 20.06
CA GLY A 571 -18.95 3.27 19.07
C GLY A 571 -18.16 4.59 19.21
N ALA A 572 -16.96 4.52 19.80
CA ALA A 572 -16.04 5.63 19.99
C ALA A 572 -14.61 5.18 19.62
N ASP A 573 -13.75 6.11 19.21
CA ASP A 573 -12.33 5.85 18.96
C ASP A 573 -11.58 5.75 20.29
N ASN A 574 -11.25 4.53 20.71
CA ASN A 574 -10.58 4.23 21.97
C ASN A 574 -9.11 3.85 21.73
N GLY A 575 -8.16 4.61 22.25
CA GLY A 575 -6.76 4.43 21.90
C GLY A 575 -5.73 4.92 22.90
N GLY A 576 -4.47 4.89 22.48
CA GLY A 576 -3.31 5.39 23.25
C GLY A 576 -3.23 4.84 24.68
N PRO A 577 -3.28 3.50 24.88
CA PRO A 577 -3.36 2.91 26.22
C PRO A 577 -2.14 3.26 27.08
N ASN A 578 -2.30 3.25 28.39
CA ASN A 578 -1.21 3.20 29.36
C ASN A 578 -1.67 2.57 30.69
N TRP A 579 -0.73 2.17 31.55
CA TRP A 579 -1.03 1.42 32.78
C TRP A 579 -0.95 2.27 34.05
N SER A 580 -1.75 1.93 35.07
CA SER A 580 -1.42 2.31 36.45
C SER A 580 -0.19 1.54 36.94
N ARG A 581 0.56 2.11 37.88
CA ARG A 581 1.81 1.53 38.39
C ARG A 581 1.60 0.24 39.19
N ASP A 582 0.37 0.00 39.65
CA ASP A 582 -0.04 -1.27 40.28
C ASP A 582 -0.61 -2.31 39.28
N GLY A 583 -0.67 -1.97 37.99
CA GLY A 583 -1.16 -2.83 36.91
C GLY A 583 -2.67 -3.10 36.90
N LYS A 584 -3.45 -2.49 37.80
CA LYS A 584 -4.89 -2.77 37.93
C LYS A 584 -5.77 -1.95 37.00
N TRP A 585 -5.30 -0.79 36.52
CA TRP A 585 -6.03 0.10 35.64
C TRP A 585 -5.31 0.30 34.31
N ILE A 586 -6.12 0.48 33.25
CA ILE A 586 -5.67 0.96 31.95
C ILE A 586 -6.29 2.34 31.72
N TYR A 587 -5.42 3.33 31.51
CA TYR A 587 -5.72 4.66 31.00
C TYR A 587 -5.80 4.64 29.47
N PHE A 588 -6.71 5.41 28.88
CA PHE A 588 -6.85 5.52 27.43
C PHE A 588 -7.56 6.82 27.02
N TYR A 589 -7.46 7.21 25.75
CA TYR A 589 -8.23 8.32 25.19
C TYR A 589 -9.53 7.84 24.56
N SER A 590 -10.57 8.69 24.54
CA SER A 590 -11.81 8.45 23.80
C SER A 590 -12.45 9.75 23.31
N ASP A 591 -13.02 9.74 22.10
CA ASP A 591 -13.82 10.83 21.52
C ASP A 591 -15.29 10.82 21.98
N ARG A 592 -15.67 9.84 22.82
CA ARG A 592 -17.04 9.64 23.31
C ARG A 592 -17.65 10.95 23.84
N GLY A 593 -18.69 11.40 23.15
CA GLY A 593 -19.43 12.64 23.45
C GLY A 593 -19.29 13.72 22.38
N GLY A 594 -18.42 13.55 21.39
CA GLY A 594 -18.29 14.46 20.24
C GLY A 594 -17.58 15.79 20.54
N GLY A 595 -16.96 15.90 21.72
CA GLY A 595 -16.02 16.96 22.06
C GLY A 595 -14.56 16.57 21.75
N PRO A 596 -13.56 17.33 22.25
CA PRO A 596 -12.17 16.91 22.15
C PRO A 596 -11.91 15.63 22.95
N PHE A 597 -11.02 14.78 22.45
CA PHE A 597 -10.61 13.51 23.09
C PHE A 597 -10.34 13.69 24.59
N GLN A 598 -10.92 12.84 25.43
CA GLN A 598 -10.72 12.86 26.88
C GLN A 598 -9.98 11.60 27.34
N LEU A 599 -9.25 11.69 28.46
CA LEU A 599 -8.73 10.51 29.15
C LEU A 599 -9.81 9.85 30.01
N TRP A 600 -9.85 8.52 29.91
CA TRP A 600 -10.66 7.61 30.72
C TRP A 600 -9.75 6.56 31.38
N LYS A 601 -10.26 5.86 32.39
CA LYS A 601 -9.65 4.63 32.93
C LYS A 601 -10.66 3.51 33.09
N MET A 602 -10.21 2.27 32.89
CA MET A 602 -10.95 1.05 33.19
C MET A 602 -10.11 0.12 34.07
N GLN A 603 -10.75 -0.77 34.83
CA GLN A 603 -10.04 -1.84 35.54
C GLN A 603 -9.72 -3.00 34.59
N LEU A 604 -8.55 -3.62 34.75
CA LEU A 604 -8.11 -4.78 33.96
C LEU A 604 -9.06 -6.00 34.11
N THR A 605 -9.70 -6.09 35.28
CA THR A 605 -10.73 -7.08 35.66
C THR A 605 -12.10 -6.81 35.05
N GLY A 606 -12.29 -5.70 34.32
CA GLY A 606 -13.58 -5.25 33.81
C GLY A 606 -14.34 -4.35 34.80
N GLY A 607 -15.46 -3.81 34.33
CA GLY A 607 -16.22 -2.73 34.97
C GLY A 607 -16.37 -1.53 34.04
N PRO A 608 -17.31 -0.60 34.29
CA PRO A 608 -17.53 0.56 33.43
C PRO A 608 -16.33 1.51 33.45
N PRO A 609 -15.85 1.99 32.29
CA PRO A 609 -14.80 3.00 32.26
C PRO A 609 -15.25 4.35 32.85
N VAL A 610 -14.33 5.03 33.52
CA VAL A 610 -14.55 6.29 34.23
C VAL A 610 -13.75 7.41 33.56
N GLN A 611 -14.43 8.50 33.21
CA GLN A 611 -13.81 9.70 32.63
C GLN A 611 -12.95 10.42 33.68
N ILE A 612 -11.80 10.96 33.25
CA ILE A 612 -10.82 11.62 34.11
C ILE A 612 -10.74 13.11 33.77
N THR A 613 -10.43 13.45 32.50
CA THR A 613 -10.30 14.83 32.06
C THR A 613 -11.64 15.41 31.59
N LYS A 614 -11.76 16.74 31.64
CA LYS A 614 -12.88 17.50 31.05
C LYS A 614 -12.42 18.40 29.89
N ASN A 615 -11.16 18.83 29.91
CA ASN A 615 -10.60 19.84 29.04
C ASN A 615 -9.65 19.25 27.97
N GLY A 616 -9.85 17.98 27.61
CA GLY A 616 -9.04 17.24 26.65
C GLY A 616 -7.88 16.46 27.28
N GLY A 617 -7.46 15.37 26.62
CA GLY A 617 -6.31 14.54 26.98
C GLY A 617 -6.22 13.29 26.10
N VAL A 618 -5.01 12.96 25.60
CA VAL A 618 -4.79 11.83 24.66
C VAL A 618 -3.68 10.84 25.07
N PHE A 619 -2.79 11.20 25.98
CA PHE A 619 -1.83 10.25 26.54
C PHE A 619 -1.54 10.61 27.99
N GLY A 620 -1.80 9.68 28.91
CA GLY A 620 -1.60 9.86 30.35
C GLY A 620 -0.54 8.90 30.92
N ALA A 621 0.20 9.35 31.94
CA ALA A 621 1.19 8.54 32.67
C ALA A 621 1.20 8.91 34.17
N GLU A 622 1.22 7.91 35.06
CA GLU A 622 1.26 8.10 36.51
C GLU A 622 2.66 8.48 37.01
N SER A 623 2.73 9.43 37.93
CA SER A 623 3.98 9.87 38.56
C SER A 623 4.64 8.78 39.42
N ALA A 624 5.97 8.84 39.54
CA ALA A 624 6.77 7.85 40.27
C ALA A 624 6.51 7.79 41.79
N ASP A 625 5.70 8.72 42.32
CA ASP A 625 5.23 8.81 43.70
C ASP A 625 3.74 8.47 43.88
N GLY A 626 3.01 8.15 42.81
CA GLY A 626 1.60 7.77 42.86
C GLY A 626 0.63 8.91 43.20
N ARG A 627 1.02 10.18 43.03
CA ARG A 627 0.17 11.36 43.35
C ARG A 627 -0.56 11.97 42.13
N PHE A 628 0.06 11.95 40.95
CA PHE A 628 -0.40 12.71 39.78
C PHE A 628 -0.50 11.86 38.51
N LEU A 629 -1.49 12.17 37.68
CA LEU A 629 -1.52 11.79 36.27
C LEU A 629 -0.97 12.96 35.46
N TYR A 630 0.15 12.77 34.77
CA TYR A 630 0.67 13.70 33.77
C TYR A 630 0.09 13.35 32.40
N TYR A 631 -0.28 14.33 31.57
CA TYR A 631 -0.85 14.06 30.25
C TYR A 631 -0.65 15.19 29.22
N SER A 632 -0.72 14.82 27.95
CA SER A 632 -0.76 15.73 26.79
C SER A 632 -2.17 15.75 26.16
N LYS A 633 -2.45 16.80 25.37
CA LYS A 633 -3.73 17.03 24.67
C LYS A 633 -3.56 16.93 23.15
N PHE A 634 -4.67 16.77 22.42
CA PHE A 634 -4.67 16.74 20.96
C PHE A 634 -4.68 18.16 20.38
N ASP A 635 -5.62 18.98 20.84
CA ASP A 635 -5.92 20.32 20.31
C ASP A 635 -5.09 21.45 20.94
N ALA A 636 -4.24 21.14 21.92
CA ALA A 636 -3.39 22.10 22.62
C ALA A 636 -1.98 21.54 22.83
N PRO A 637 -0.91 22.28 22.45
CA PRO A 637 0.47 21.87 22.70
C PRO A 637 0.79 22.02 24.19
N GLY A 638 1.50 21.03 24.76
CA GLY A 638 1.95 21.09 26.16
C GLY A 638 1.76 19.78 26.91
N ILE A 639 2.13 19.82 28.19
CA ILE A 639 1.90 18.77 29.17
C ILE A 639 1.26 19.38 30.41
N TRP A 640 0.20 18.73 30.88
CA TRP A 640 -0.56 19.03 32.08
C TRP A 640 -0.35 17.93 33.12
N LYS A 641 -0.77 18.19 34.35
CA LYS A 641 -0.94 17.18 35.38
C LYS A 641 -2.20 17.44 36.21
N MET A 642 -2.76 16.39 36.80
CA MET A 642 -3.85 16.48 37.77
C MET A 642 -3.68 15.44 38.89
N PRO A 643 -4.27 15.61 40.08
CA PRO A 643 -4.21 14.60 41.14
C PRO A 643 -4.95 13.32 40.74
N LEU A 644 -4.39 12.14 41.07
CA LEU A 644 -4.98 10.84 40.68
C LEU A 644 -6.36 10.55 41.31
N ASN A 645 -6.67 11.23 42.42
CA ASN A 645 -7.96 11.17 43.11
C ASN A 645 -8.99 12.19 42.57
N GLY A 646 -8.65 12.92 41.50
CA GLY A 646 -9.44 14.03 40.98
C GLY A 646 -9.02 15.39 41.56
N GLY A 647 -9.39 16.45 40.85
CA GLY A 647 -8.98 17.83 41.11
C GLY A 647 -8.80 18.58 39.78
N ASP A 648 -8.38 19.83 39.85
CA ASP A 648 -8.14 20.66 38.68
C ASP A 648 -6.84 20.28 37.92
N GLU A 649 -6.78 20.67 36.66
CA GLU A 649 -5.59 20.49 35.83
C GLU A 649 -4.59 21.64 36.00
N ILE A 650 -3.30 21.30 36.02
CA ILE A 650 -2.18 22.22 36.19
C ILE A 650 -1.29 22.09 34.96
N HIS A 651 -1.07 23.18 34.24
CA HIS A 651 -0.08 23.21 33.15
C HIS A 651 1.34 23.06 33.69
N VAL A 652 2.20 22.30 33.01
CA VAL A 652 3.57 21.96 33.46
C VAL A 652 4.63 22.50 32.51
N LEU A 653 4.42 22.37 31.19
CA LEU A 653 5.47 22.50 30.19
C LEU A 653 4.86 22.70 28.79
N ASP A 654 5.16 23.81 28.14
CA ASP A 654 4.85 24.02 26.71
C ASP A 654 5.66 23.08 25.83
N GLN A 655 5.01 22.43 24.86
CA GLN A 655 5.70 21.65 23.84
C GLN A 655 5.99 22.50 22.58
N PRO A 656 7.15 22.34 21.92
CA PRO A 656 7.46 23.07 20.69
C PRO A 656 6.39 22.89 19.59
N PRO A 657 6.03 23.95 18.84
CA PRO A 657 5.02 23.84 17.79
C PRO A 657 5.33 22.76 16.75
N GLY A 658 4.38 21.86 16.53
CA GLY A 658 4.48 20.74 15.58
C GLY A 658 4.98 19.41 16.17
N GLU A 659 5.44 19.39 17.43
CA GLU A 659 5.73 18.14 18.14
C GLU A 659 4.47 17.27 18.30
N LYS A 660 4.66 15.96 18.44
CA LYS A 660 3.56 15.01 18.65
C LYS A 660 3.22 14.91 20.13
N TRP A 661 1.93 14.76 20.44
CA TRP A 661 1.45 14.54 21.80
C TRP A 661 2.03 13.28 22.48
N TRP A 662 2.69 12.39 21.74
CA TRP A 662 3.40 11.20 22.23
C TRP A 662 4.94 11.31 22.29
N ASN A 663 5.53 12.47 21.95
CA ASN A 663 6.99 12.67 21.90
C ASN A 663 7.61 13.02 23.27
N TRP A 664 7.11 12.39 24.35
CA TRP A 664 7.60 12.59 25.72
C TRP A 664 7.53 11.31 26.57
N ALA A 665 8.38 11.24 27.59
CA ALA A 665 8.37 10.17 28.59
C ALA A 665 8.56 10.75 30.00
N LEU A 666 7.81 10.21 30.96
CA LEU A 666 7.85 10.62 32.37
C LEU A 666 8.99 9.89 33.11
N ALA A 667 9.84 10.64 33.80
CA ALA A 667 10.85 10.11 34.70
C ALA A 667 10.51 10.45 36.16
N ARG A 668 11.30 9.94 37.11
CA ARG A 668 11.08 10.19 38.55
C ARG A 668 11.15 11.68 38.91
N ASN A 669 12.13 12.38 38.33
CA ASN A 669 12.52 13.75 38.72
C ASN A 669 12.21 14.80 37.63
N GLY A 670 11.54 14.40 36.54
CA GLY A 670 11.27 15.29 35.41
C GLY A 670 10.62 14.61 34.21
N ILE A 671 10.56 15.32 33.08
CA ILE A 671 10.01 14.85 31.80
C ILE A 671 11.09 14.91 30.72
N TYR A 672 11.28 13.83 29.98
CA TYR A 672 12.02 13.85 28.72
C TYR A 672 11.08 14.15 27.56
N PHE A 673 11.50 15.00 26.63
CA PHE A 673 10.71 15.35 25.45
C PHE A 673 11.61 15.67 24.25
N LEU A 674 11.07 15.48 23.05
CA LEU A 674 11.71 15.95 21.82
C LEU A 674 11.39 17.44 21.58
N GLY A 675 12.30 18.11 20.88
CA GLY A 675 12.07 19.41 20.29
C GLY A 675 12.92 19.59 19.04
N SER A 676 12.61 20.61 18.23
CA SER A 676 13.38 20.96 17.03
C SER A 676 14.73 21.63 17.37
N SER A 677 15.78 21.25 16.64
CA SER A 677 17.04 21.99 16.55
C SER A 677 17.30 22.45 15.11
N GLY A 678 16.56 23.47 14.67
CA GLY A 678 16.67 24.07 13.33
C GLY A 678 15.66 23.49 12.33
N ARG A 679 16.01 23.48 11.04
CA ARG A 679 15.08 23.00 9.98
C ARG A 679 14.94 21.48 9.93
N THR A 680 15.99 20.73 10.29
CA THR A 680 16.06 19.27 10.07
C THR A 680 16.52 18.49 11.29
N GLY A 681 17.07 19.12 12.32
CA GLY A 681 17.57 18.45 13.51
C GLY A 681 16.55 18.37 14.65
N ALA A 682 16.82 17.48 15.61
CA ALA A 682 16.06 17.33 16.84
C ALA A 682 16.98 17.43 18.07
N MET A 683 16.36 17.72 19.22
CA MET A 683 17.00 17.70 20.52
C MET A 683 16.18 16.89 21.53
N VAL A 684 16.87 16.01 22.26
CA VAL A 684 16.32 15.37 23.46
C VAL A 684 16.53 16.35 24.61
N ARG A 685 15.44 16.78 25.25
CA ARG A 685 15.45 17.70 26.40
C ARG A 685 14.92 17.02 27.65
N PHE A 686 15.33 17.51 28.81
CA PHE A 686 14.83 17.12 30.12
C PHE A 686 14.31 18.34 30.87
N PHE A 687 13.03 18.34 31.25
CA PHE A 687 12.40 19.32 32.14
C PHE A 687 12.46 18.82 33.57
N ASP A 688 13.16 19.54 34.44
CA ASP A 688 13.40 19.20 35.85
C ASP A 688 12.25 19.70 36.74
N PHE A 689 11.68 18.83 37.59
CA PHE A 689 10.55 19.18 38.46
C PHE A 689 10.91 20.04 39.69
N ALA A 690 12.17 20.08 40.10
CA ALA A 690 12.64 20.89 41.23
C ALA A 690 13.06 22.31 40.79
N THR A 691 13.56 22.48 39.57
CA THR A 691 13.96 23.81 39.05
C THR A 691 12.97 24.44 38.08
N GLY A 692 12.07 23.65 37.47
CA GLY A 692 11.14 24.13 36.44
C GLY A 692 11.81 24.50 35.12
N GLN A 693 13.03 24.00 34.84
CA GLN A 693 13.81 24.36 33.66
C GLN A 693 14.09 23.16 32.75
N ALA A 694 14.19 23.41 31.44
CA ALA A 694 14.40 22.40 30.41
C ALA A 694 15.83 22.43 29.81
N THR A 695 16.69 21.50 30.22
CA THR A 695 18.07 21.32 29.72
C THR A 695 18.10 20.43 28.47
N THR A 696 19.04 20.67 27.55
CA THR A 696 19.26 19.81 26.37
C THR A 696 20.29 18.72 26.68
N ILE A 697 19.93 17.45 26.42
CA ILE A 697 20.72 16.26 26.76
C ILE A 697 21.53 15.76 25.55
N SER A 698 20.94 15.83 24.36
CA SER A 698 21.61 15.53 23.10
C SER A 698 20.90 16.25 21.95
N THR A 699 21.66 16.62 20.93
CA THR A 699 21.16 17.03 19.62
C THR A 699 21.37 15.92 18.58
N THR A 700 20.63 15.98 17.48
CA THR A 700 20.75 15.13 16.29
C THR A 700 20.53 15.97 15.03
N ASP A 701 21.27 15.71 13.96
CA ASP A 701 21.12 16.44 12.69
C ASP A 701 19.89 16.00 11.86
N ARG A 702 19.16 15.00 12.40
CA ARG A 702 17.96 14.35 11.85
C ARG A 702 16.73 14.70 12.68
N GLY A 703 15.55 14.66 12.04
CA GLY A 703 14.31 15.20 12.60
C GLY A 703 13.68 14.32 13.69
N PRO A 704 12.80 14.90 14.53
CA PRO A 704 12.18 14.18 15.63
C PRO A 704 11.26 13.08 15.07
N GLY A 705 11.55 11.83 15.42
CA GLY A 705 10.77 10.68 14.99
C GLY A 705 9.53 10.40 15.84
N ASN A 706 8.95 9.22 15.63
CA ASN A 706 7.76 8.76 16.37
C ASN A 706 8.09 8.25 17.78
N GLY A 707 8.04 9.16 18.76
CA GLY A 707 8.01 8.81 20.17
C GLY A 707 9.37 8.71 20.87
N LEU A 708 9.27 8.74 22.19
CA LEU A 708 10.39 8.68 23.14
C LEU A 708 9.99 7.75 24.29
N ALA A 709 10.91 6.90 24.73
CA ALA A 709 10.75 6.02 25.88
C ALA A 709 11.98 6.10 26.79
N ILE A 710 11.82 5.76 28.07
CA ILE A 710 12.93 5.62 29.02
C ILE A 710 12.78 4.31 29.79
N THR A 711 13.91 3.69 30.17
CA THR A 711 13.93 2.54 31.08
C THR A 711 13.46 2.92 32.49
N THR A 712 12.90 1.95 33.22
CA THR A 712 12.36 2.14 34.58
C THR A 712 13.41 2.60 35.61
N ASP A 713 14.70 2.35 35.34
CA ASP A 713 15.84 2.79 36.14
C ASP A 713 16.36 4.20 35.78
N GLY A 714 15.82 4.82 34.71
CA GLY A 714 16.23 6.14 34.23
C GLY A 714 17.55 6.18 33.44
N ARG A 715 18.15 5.04 33.06
CA ARG A 715 19.50 4.99 32.48
C ARG A 715 19.59 4.92 30.95
N SER A 716 18.48 4.67 30.25
CA SER A 716 18.49 4.58 28.79
C SER A 716 17.22 5.17 28.19
N ILE A 717 17.39 6.15 27.30
CA ILE A 717 16.34 6.68 26.44
C ILE A 717 16.37 5.91 25.13
N LEU A 718 15.20 5.49 24.64
CA LEU A 718 14.99 5.02 23.28
C LEU A 718 14.19 6.08 22.53
N TYR A 719 14.66 6.49 21.35
CA TYR A 719 13.99 7.45 20.49
C TYR A 719 14.08 7.01 19.03
N HIS A 720 13.16 7.49 18.20
CA HIS A 720 13.16 7.25 16.76
C HIS A 720 13.86 8.40 16.03
N ASP A 721 14.64 8.10 14.98
CA ASP A 721 14.98 9.10 13.97
C ASP A 721 14.25 8.83 12.65
N ASN A 722 13.72 9.90 12.06
CA ASN A 722 13.27 9.84 10.68
C ASN A 722 14.49 10.13 9.81
N GLU A 723 15.24 9.09 9.47
CA GLU A 723 16.17 9.16 8.34
C GLU A 723 15.35 9.52 7.09
N LEU A 724 15.85 10.46 6.28
CA LEU A 724 15.09 10.93 5.13
C LEU A 724 14.82 9.75 4.20
N ALA A 725 13.54 9.45 3.98
CA ALA A 725 13.14 8.44 3.02
C ALA A 725 13.76 8.79 1.66
N GLU A 726 14.26 7.79 0.96
CA GLU A 726 14.62 7.93 -0.45
C GLU A 726 13.37 7.68 -1.28
N SER A 727 13.26 8.32 -2.44
CA SER A 727 12.20 8.00 -3.40
C SER A 727 12.61 8.27 -4.83
N SER A 728 12.13 7.40 -5.70
CA SER A 728 12.37 7.47 -7.14
C SER A 728 11.03 7.45 -7.87
N ILE A 729 10.95 8.17 -8.98
CA ILE A 729 9.80 8.06 -9.88
C ILE A 729 9.98 6.80 -10.71
N MET A 730 9.00 5.90 -10.62
CA MET A 730 8.96 4.67 -11.40
C MET A 730 8.07 4.87 -12.63
N TRP A 731 8.56 4.42 -13.78
CA TRP A 731 7.84 4.40 -15.05
C TRP A 731 7.33 2.99 -15.35
N VAL A 732 6.05 2.92 -15.70
CA VAL A 732 5.32 1.69 -16.02
C VAL A 732 4.99 1.69 -17.51
N LYS A 733 5.68 0.84 -18.26
CA LYS A 733 5.44 0.55 -19.68
C LYS A 733 4.28 -0.44 -19.83
N ASN A 734 3.53 -0.32 -20.92
CA ASN A 734 2.43 -1.22 -21.29
C ASN A 734 1.28 -1.28 -20.25
N PHE A 735 1.03 -0.16 -19.55
CA PHE A 735 -0.07 -0.01 -18.59
C PHE A 735 -1.44 -0.20 -19.26
N ARG A 736 -2.40 -0.84 -18.58
CA ARG A 736 -3.74 -1.19 -19.08
C ARG A 736 -4.79 -1.15 -17.97
#